data_AF-A0A944RZI1-F1
#
_entry.id   AF-A0A944RZI1-F1
#
_cell.length_a   1.000
_cell.length_b   1.000
_cell.length_c   1.000
_cell.angle_alpha   90.00
_cell.angle_beta   90.00
_cell.angle_gamma   90.00
#
_symmetry.space_group_name_H-M   'P 1'
#
loop_
_entity.id
_entity.type
_entity.pdbx_description
1 polymer ?
#
loop_
_entity_poly.entity_id
_entity_poly.type
_entity_poly.pdbx_seq_one_letter_code
_entity_poly.pdbx_strand_id
1 'polypeptide(L)'
;MATRLLLCASLTVVDTPAAETPGERVTQEPVTILHTNGLRGAMGPHEYAGEQRGGMTRLVHLIRSLDGPSTLILDGGDALGPHAVSQFDGGAIFARLMQRAGYDAITPGNHDLNYGADTLRARREQTDVLFLAANVSCESDEKLFEPFLRWQGGDIPILAIGVVSPSVLKAVHPLKARELSISDPVAAVRAVLAKEDSHAVLPVVVAHMSPEEALDLARQVPEVRLVLVGDNPQARSPGGSVHLMELAGGTRIVSTPERGSSLGLISFNIFRTAAGRLELGDVEARLLPVREHLAEDDEAARQASTLTRSYEHIRQQPLAHLESSIQAPRQFVADVMRMGKAAEVALINHGALHDAQLPAGPIVVADLDNLIRFNDVLVEISLSGAQLLRLAANAAVAHRQGQRLAFSGFDPTAKTIGGIPVEPADTYQVVTTAFLAGGGDGYLSAKTITEGVTDTLDLSTLVAGFLQQNADPLRALNRQPQHVVYRTMSKFIGALAHTRVNDDAARYADVAAVRGEDALAWNAQWKMRVQRLSHRGTLSLDVKSAFGQIRDEGGDGFREATDRLDAEGVYAWRRTAGPAPFVSLSANSVWTGPTDGDRPLRWRAASGLHRAMGGGAAVRLGLGWEHDVAANRRQIGVELSPELDRRLPNGSRLTSSAKAFAGVTDRRAISLQHYTAFIFALKGNLNASVDYNYFIHWDTAIERVASRSELQMGLTYLLESRRAR
;
A
#
# COMPACT_ATOMS: atom_id res chain seq x y z
N MET A 1 66.14 -11.27 46.38
CA MET A 1 66.56 -11.62 45.00
C MET A 1 65.37 -11.36 44.09
N ALA A 2 65.40 -10.21 43.41
CA ALA A 2 64.42 -9.81 42.41
C ALA A 2 65.01 -10.07 41.02
N THR A 3 64.33 -10.85 40.19
CA THR A 3 64.76 -11.15 38.83
C THR A 3 64.19 -10.08 37.90
N ARG A 4 65.08 -9.20 37.41
CA ARG A 4 64.82 -8.26 36.30
C ARG A 4 64.78 -9.04 34.98
N LEU A 5 63.75 -8.84 34.17
CA LEU A 5 63.82 -9.06 32.72
C LEU A 5 63.60 -7.73 32.02
N LEU A 6 64.56 -7.37 31.15
CA LEU A 6 64.53 -6.21 30.28
C LEU A 6 63.47 -6.39 29.19
N LEU A 7 62.70 -5.33 28.93
CA LEU A 7 61.95 -5.16 27.68
C LEU A 7 62.50 -3.90 26.98
N CYS A 8 63.19 -4.09 25.87
CA CYS A 8 63.63 -3.03 24.98
C CYS A 8 62.41 -2.41 24.28
N ALA A 9 62.10 -1.15 24.57
CA ALA A 9 61.17 -0.37 23.79
C ALA A 9 61.92 0.30 22.63
N SER A 10 61.66 -0.14 21.41
CA SER A 10 62.02 0.60 20.20
C SER A 10 61.15 1.85 20.11
N LEU A 11 61.76 3.04 20.27
CA LEU A 11 61.14 4.30 19.89
C LEU A 11 61.00 4.34 18.36
N THR A 12 59.81 4.08 17.85
CA THR A 12 59.39 4.59 16.53
C THR A 12 59.04 6.06 16.72
N VAL A 13 59.92 6.95 16.26
CA VAL A 13 59.57 8.35 16.02
C VAL A 13 58.47 8.32 14.96
N VAL A 14 57.24 8.58 15.38
CA VAL A 14 56.16 8.92 14.46
C VAL A 14 56.49 10.34 14.01
N ASP A 15 56.93 10.49 12.76
CA ASP A 15 57.01 11.79 12.11
C ASP A 15 55.62 12.45 12.20
N THR A 16 55.48 13.39 13.14
CA THR A 16 54.42 14.38 13.07
C THR A 16 54.61 15.14 11.75
N PRO A 17 53.63 15.14 10.83
CA PRO A 17 53.74 15.97 9.64
C PRO A 17 53.94 17.41 10.11
N ALA A 18 54.97 18.06 9.58
CA ALA A 18 55.23 19.47 9.83
C ALA A 18 53.94 20.26 9.55
N ALA A 19 53.57 21.13 10.48
CA ALA A 19 52.48 22.09 10.26
C ALA A 19 52.79 22.85 8.97
N GLU A 20 51.97 22.62 7.94
CA GLU A 20 52.06 23.39 6.70
C GLU A 20 51.97 24.88 7.05
N THR A 21 52.87 25.67 6.48
CA THR A 21 52.82 27.13 6.53
C THR A 21 51.40 27.63 6.22
N PRO A 22 50.85 28.61 6.97
CA PRO A 22 49.52 29.13 6.69
C PRO A 22 49.45 29.59 5.23
N GLY A 23 48.42 29.15 4.51
CA GLY A 23 48.19 29.56 3.13
C GLY A 23 48.05 31.08 2.98
N GLU A 24 48.11 31.58 1.74
CA GLU A 24 47.85 32.98 1.44
C GLU A 24 46.34 33.24 1.51
N ARG A 25 45.93 34.28 2.25
CA ARG A 25 44.51 34.71 2.28
C ARG A 25 44.15 35.30 0.92
N VAL A 26 43.11 34.76 0.29
CA VAL A 26 42.68 35.14 -1.06
C VAL A 26 41.52 36.14 -1.02
N THR A 27 40.76 36.21 0.08
CA THR A 27 39.61 37.12 0.20
C THR A 27 39.98 38.43 0.88
N GLN A 28 39.55 39.57 0.31
CA GLN A 28 39.70 40.89 0.93
C GLN A 28 38.80 41.06 2.17
N GLU A 29 37.55 40.61 2.08
CA GLU A 29 36.58 40.58 3.19
C GLU A 29 36.08 39.14 3.44
N PRO A 30 35.61 38.80 4.65
CA PRO A 30 35.04 37.49 4.92
C PRO A 30 33.80 37.22 4.06
N VAL A 31 33.72 36.04 3.47
CA VAL A 31 32.51 35.57 2.80
C VAL A 31 31.52 35.09 3.85
N THR A 32 30.24 35.44 3.67
CA THR A 32 29.15 35.00 4.53
C THR A 32 28.22 34.08 3.77
N ILE A 33 27.93 32.90 4.33
CA ILE A 33 26.85 32.03 3.88
C ILE A 33 25.73 32.07 4.91
N LEU A 34 24.57 32.55 4.48
CA LEU A 34 23.32 32.40 5.23
C LEU A 34 22.63 31.14 4.73
N HIS A 35 22.19 30.26 5.63
CA HIS A 35 21.54 29.03 5.19
C HIS A 35 20.39 28.58 6.08
N THR A 36 19.49 27.84 5.45
CA THR A 36 18.38 27.14 6.09
C THR A 36 18.21 25.73 5.51
N ASN A 37 17.33 24.94 6.12
CA ASN A 37 16.78 23.72 5.55
C ASN A 37 15.44 23.42 6.22
N GLY A 38 14.60 22.64 5.54
CA GLY A 38 13.34 22.15 6.10
C GLY A 38 12.40 23.27 6.50
N LEU A 39 12.35 24.38 5.74
CA LEU A 39 11.42 25.48 5.99
C LEU A 39 9.96 25.03 5.95
N ARG A 40 9.68 23.96 5.19
CA ARG A 40 8.42 23.22 5.14
C ARG A 40 7.19 24.04 4.75
N GLY A 41 7.38 25.16 4.06
CA GLY A 41 6.29 26.10 3.76
C GLY A 41 5.76 26.87 4.98
N ALA A 42 6.50 26.90 6.11
CA ALA A 42 6.03 27.47 7.36
C ALA A 42 5.94 29.01 7.30
N MET A 43 4.72 29.52 7.23
CA MET A 43 4.46 30.96 7.09
C MET A 43 4.58 31.72 8.42
N GLY A 44 4.10 31.11 9.51
CA GLY A 44 4.08 31.71 10.85
C GLY A 44 4.99 30.99 11.86
N PRO A 45 5.11 31.52 13.09
CA PRO A 45 5.90 30.91 14.14
C PRO A 45 5.26 29.59 14.64
N HIS A 46 6.07 28.78 15.32
CA HIS A 46 5.65 27.55 16.00
C HIS A 46 6.41 27.36 17.30
N GLU A 47 5.88 26.50 18.16
CA GLU A 47 6.56 26.13 19.40
C GLU A 47 7.84 25.32 19.12
N TYR A 48 8.97 25.85 19.58
CA TYR A 48 10.28 25.20 19.53
C TYR A 48 11.05 25.50 20.82
N ALA A 49 11.39 24.46 21.57
CA ALA A 49 12.11 24.57 22.85
C ALA A 49 11.44 25.51 23.88
N GLY A 50 10.10 25.48 23.94
CA GLY A 50 9.33 26.32 24.88
C GLY A 50 9.18 27.79 24.46
N GLU A 51 9.64 28.16 23.26
CA GLU A 51 9.50 29.51 22.69
C GLU A 51 8.78 29.46 21.34
N GLN A 52 8.10 30.54 20.95
CA GLN A 52 7.61 30.70 19.58
C GLN A 52 8.74 31.16 18.65
N ARG A 53 9.03 30.36 17.62
CA ARG A 53 10.11 30.61 16.65
C ARG A 53 9.68 30.36 15.21
N GLY A 54 10.43 30.94 14.29
CA GLY A 54 10.28 30.78 12.85
C GLY A 54 9.25 31.72 12.22
N GLY A 55 8.72 31.29 11.08
CA GLY A 55 7.85 32.09 10.22
C GLY A 55 8.63 32.78 9.10
N MET A 56 8.24 32.47 7.86
CA MET A 56 8.91 32.97 6.66
C MET A 56 8.96 34.50 6.60
N THR A 57 7.95 35.21 7.11
CA THR A 57 7.88 36.68 7.07
C THR A 57 8.96 37.35 7.94
N ARG A 58 9.30 36.75 9.09
CA ARG A 58 10.41 37.17 9.96
C ARG A 58 11.76 36.77 9.38
N LEU A 59 11.81 35.58 8.79
CA LEU A 59 13.03 35.10 8.15
C LEU A 59 13.43 36.01 6.97
N VAL A 60 12.46 36.46 6.17
CA VAL A 60 12.68 37.48 5.13
C VAL A 60 13.29 38.75 5.72
N HIS A 61 12.73 39.28 6.81
CA HIS A 61 13.28 40.47 7.46
C HIS A 61 14.72 40.24 7.95
N LEU A 62 14.96 39.14 8.65
CA LEU A 62 16.28 38.82 9.21
C LEU A 62 17.34 38.66 8.12
N ILE A 63 17.07 37.85 7.10
CA ILE A 63 18.02 37.64 5.99
C ILE A 63 18.33 38.97 5.31
N ARG A 64 17.32 39.76 4.96
CA ARG A 64 17.51 41.07 4.32
C ARG A 64 18.30 42.08 5.16
N SER A 65 18.27 41.96 6.48
CA SER A 65 19.06 42.81 7.38
C SER A 65 20.52 42.39 7.50
N LEU A 66 20.85 41.18 7.05
CA LEU A 66 22.21 40.60 7.05
C LEU A 66 22.80 40.46 5.64
N ASP A 67 21.97 40.63 4.61
CA ASP A 67 22.35 40.54 3.22
C ASP A 67 23.29 41.69 2.79
N GLY A 68 24.23 41.37 1.91
CA GLY A 68 25.33 42.25 1.53
C GLY A 68 26.14 41.69 0.35
N PRO A 69 27.13 42.44 -0.16
CA PRO A 69 27.85 42.10 -1.40
C PRO A 69 28.66 40.79 -1.34
N SER A 70 28.96 40.30 -0.14
CA SER A 70 29.70 39.05 0.10
C SER A 70 28.84 38.00 0.81
N THR A 71 27.52 38.08 0.66
CA THR A 71 26.55 37.15 1.25
C THR A 71 25.96 36.22 0.19
N LEU A 72 26.05 34.91 0.43
CA LEU A 72 25.43 33.84 -0.37
C LEU A 72 24.34 33.16 0.47
N ILE A 73 23.12 33.07 -0.05
CA ILE A 73 21.93 32.62 0.70
C ILE A 73 21.41 31.31 0.09
N LEU A 74 21.47 30.22 0.87
CA LEU A 74 21.22 28.86 0.37
C LEU A 74 20.21 28.08 1.24
N ASP A 75 19.42 27.18 0.62
CA ASP A 75 18.54 26.25 1.36
C ASP A 75 18.82 24.77 1.02
N GLY A 76 18.95 23.94 2.07
CA GLY A 76 19.19 22.50 2.00
C GLY A 76 17.98 21.63 1.65
N GLY A 77 16.86 22.23 1.25
CA GLY A 77 15.66 21.57 0.76
C GLY A 77 14.58 21.29 1.79
N ASP A 78 13.45 20.75 1.32
CA ASP A 78 12.15 20.80 1.99
C ASP A 78 11.70 22.25 2.25
N ALA A 79 11.84 23.12 1.25
CA ALA A 79 11.54 24.54 1.40
C ALA A 79 10.04 24.83 1.24
N LEU A 80 9.43 24.33 0.15
CA LEU A 80 8.12 24.79 -0.35
C LEU A 80 6.93 24.13 0.34
N GLY A 81 7.08 22.94 0.91
CA GLY A 81 5.97 22.19 1.51
C GLY A 81 6.43 21.31 2.68
N PRO A 82 5.50 20.73 3.47
CA PRO A 82 4.11 20.47 3.11
C PRO A 82 3.09 21.35 3.84
N HIS A 83 3.45 22.52 4.37
CA HIS A 83 2.48 23.35 5.09
C HIS A 83 1.27 23.70 4.21
N ALA A 84 0.05 23.54 4.75
CA ALA A 84 -1.19 23.55 3.96
C ALA A 84 -1.42 24.86 3.17
N VAL A 85 -1.09 26.01 3.76
CA VAL A 85 -1.19 27.31 3.08
C VAL A 85 -0.25 27.40 1.88
N SER A 86 0.95 26.83 1.98
CA SER A 86 1.90 26.80 0.86
C SER A 86 1.44 25.79 -0.19
N GLN A 87 0.93 24.63 0.23
CA GLN A 87 0.38 23.63 -0.69
C GLN A 87 -0.83 24.16 -1.48
N PHE A 88 -1.62 25.04 -0.87
CA PHE A 88 -2.83 25.61 -1.48
C PHE A 88 -2.55 26.34 -2.81
N ASP A 89 -1.38 26.99 -2.97
CA ASP A 89 -0.95 27.57 -4.24
C ASP A 89 0.21 26.80 -4.91
N GLY A 90 0.44 25.56 -4.50
CA GLY A 90 1.51 24.69 -5.00
C GLY A 90 2.92 25.22 -4.69
N GLY A 91 3.10 26.00 -3.62
CA GLY A 91 4.37 26.57 -3.19
C GLY A 91 4.74 27.91 -3.84
N ALA A 92 3.82 28.52 -4.59
CA ALA A 92 4.11 29.75 -5.34
C ALA A 92 4.40 30.93 -4.42
N ILE A 93 3.64 31.08 -3.33
CA ILE A 93 3.91 32.11 -2.32
C ILE A 93 5.28 31.93 -1.70
N PHE A 94 5.65 30.69 -1.40
CA PHE A 94 6.90 30.42 -0.70
C PHE A 94 8.10 30.71 -1.59
N ALA A 95 8.05 30.30 -2.87
CA ALA A 95 9.05 30.67 -3.86
C ALA A 95 9.23 32.19 -3.98
N ARG A 96 8.11 32.96 -4.04
CA ARG A 96 8.16 34.43 -4.06
C ARG A 96 8.77 35.02 -2.79
N LEU A 97 8.45 34.48 -1.62
CA LEU A 97 9.03 34.92 -0.35
C LEU A 97 10.52 34.59 -0.25
N MET A 98 10.97 33.47 -0.81
CA MET A 98 12.39 33.13 -0.88
C MET A 98 13.14 34.11 -1.78
N GLN A 99 12.60 34.44 -2.96
CA GLN A 99 13.16 35.49 -3.80
C GLN A 99 13.25 36.84 -3.07
N ARG A 100 12.19 37.19 -2.33
CA ARG A 100 12.14 38.43 -1.54
C ARG A 100 13.18 38.46 -0.42
N ALA A 101 13.42 37.32 0.22
CA ALA A 101 14.46 37.17 1.23
C ALA A 101 15.87 37.28 0.63
N GLY A 102 16.03 36.99 -0.68
CA GLY A 102 17.30 37.04 -1.38
C GLY A 102 17.99 35.69 -1.53
N TYR A 103 17.26 34.57 -1.45
CA TYR A 103 17.88 33.26 -1.70
C TYR A 103 18.49 33.19 -3.10
N ASP A 104 19.74 32.77 -3.19
CA ASP A 104 20.41 32.52 -4.47
C ASP A 104 20.02 31.15 -5.03
N ALA A 105 19.96 30.14 -4.15
CA ALA A 105 19.68 28.77 -4.56
C ALA A 105 19.07 27.90 -3.46
N ILE A 106 18.31 26.89 -3.88
CA ILE A 106 17.71 25.86 -3.03
C ILE A 106 17.94 24.48 -3.66
N THR A 107 18.06 23.43 -2.85
CA THR A 107 18.01 22.04 -3.33
C THR A 107 16.63 21.45 -3.05
N PRO A 108 16.01 20.63 -3.92
CA PRO A 108 14.71 20.05 -3.62
C PRO A 108 14.81 18.93 -2.56
N GLY A 109 13.85 18.91 -1.64
CA GLY A 109 13.64 17.80 -0.70
C GLY A 109 12.48 16.88 -1.10
N ASN A 110 12.23 15.83 -0.31
CA ASN A 110 11.11 14.92 -0.60
C ASN A 110 9.75 15.62 -0.60
N HIS A 111 9.57 16.64 0.24
CA HIS A 111 8.31 17.39 0.25
C HIS A 111 8.16 18.31 -0.96
N ASP A 112 9.26 18.80 -1.52
CA ASP A 112 9.24 19.60 -2.74
C ASP A 112 8.95 18.70 -3.96
N LEU A 113 9.61 17.54 -4.05
CA LEU A 113 9.41 16.56 -5.13
C LEU A 113 7.97 16.01 -5.18
N ASN A 114 7.23 16.06 -4.07
CA ASN A 114 5.81 15.68 -4.02
C ASN A 114 4.89 16.59 -4.85
N TYR A 115 5.31 17.82 -5.19
CA TYR A 115 4.55 18.69 -6.10
C TYR A 115 4.58 18.20 -7.57
N GLY A 116 5.53 17.32 -7.93
CA GLY A 116 5.72 16.81 -9.29
C GLY A 116 6.46 17.77 -10.22
N ALA A 117 6.92 17.25 -11.36
CA ALA A 117 7.82 17.97 -12.26
C ALA A 117 7.18 19.25 -12.83
N ASP A 118 5.91 19.19 -13.25
CA ASP A 118 5.22 20.35 -13.85
C ASP A 118 5.06 21.53 -12.89
N THR A 119 4.69 21.24 -11.63
CA THR A 119 4.55 22.29 -10.62
C THR A 119 5.91 22.89 -10.29
N LEU A 120 6.94 22.06 -10.09
CA LEU A 120 8.29 22.56 -9.81
C LEU A 120 8.85 23.40 -10.97
N ARG A 121 8.60 23.00 -12.23
CA ARG A 121 8.93 23.80 -13.40
C ARG A 121 8.24 25.16 -13.36
N ALA A 122 6.94 25.19 -13.08
CA ALA A 122 6.19 26.44 -12.97
C ALA A 122 6.69 27.33 -11.80
N ARG A 123 7.20 26.75 -10.70
CA ARG A 123 7.80 27.52 -9.60
C ARG A 123 9.15 28.10 -9.99
N ARG A 124 10.00 27.31 -10.64
CA ARG A 124 11.30 27.75 -11.19
C ARG A 124 11.12 28.92 -12.16
N GLU A 125 10.10 28.89 -13.02
CA GLU A 125 9.83 29.98 -13.97
C GLU A 125 9.26 31.26 -13.32
N GLN A 126 8.83 31.20 -12.07
CA GLN A 126 8.23 32.32 -11.34
C GLN A 126 9.22 33.04 -10.43
N THR A 127 10.46 32.56 -10.33
CA THR A 127 11.44 33.08 -9.40
C THR A 127 12.85 33.06 -9.98
N ASP A 128 13.68 34.00 -9.53
CA ASP A 128 15.11 34.02 -9.86
C ASP A 128 15.94 33.08 -8.97
N VAL A 129 15.34 32.51 -7.93
CA VAL A 129 15.99 31.53 -7.05
C VAL A 129 16.29 30.26 -7.85
N LEU A 130 17.55 29.81 -7.87
CA LEU A 130 17.93 28.61 -8.60
C LEU A 130 17.56 27.33 -7.84
N PHE A 131 17.03 26.35 -8.55
CA PHE A 131 16.73 25.03 -7.98
C PHE A 131 17.85 24.08 -8.40
N LEU A 132 18.69 23.70 -7.44
CA LEU A 132 19.92 22.94 -7.68
C LEU A 132 19.75 21.45 -7.43
N ALA A 133 20.08 20.61 -8.41
CA ALA A 133 20.21 19.16 -8.25
C ALA A 133 21.01 18.53 -9.40
N ALA A 134 22.29 18.26 -9.19
CA ALA A 134 23.18 17.63 -10.16
C ALA A 134 22.86 16.15 -10.43
N ASN A 135 22.17 15.48 -9.51
CA ASN A 135 21.92 14.05 -9.57
C ASN A 135 20.44 13.68 -9.76
N VAL A 136 19.56 14.67 -9.97
CA VAL A 136 18.13 14.45 -10.24
C VAL A 136 17.86 14.76 -11.71
N SER A 137 17.21 13.82 -12.40
CA SER A 137 16.81 13.97 -13.80
C SER A 137 15.33 13.66 -13.96
N CYS A 138 14.70 14.32 -14.92
CA CYS A 138 13.30 14.12 -15.29
C CYS A 138 13.22 13.90 -16.81
N GLU A 139 12.58 12.81 -17.24
CA GLU A 139 12.51 12.47 -18.69
C GLU A 139 11.75 13.53 -19.49
N SER A 140 10.78 14.22 -18.89
CA SER A 140 10.00 15.27 -19.56
C SER A 140 10.70 16.63 -19.62
N ASP A 141 11.74 16.83 -18.81
CA ASP A 141 12.50 18.08 -18.75
C ASP A 141 13.89 17.86 -18.13
N GLU A 142 14.89 17.76 -19.00
CA GLU A 142 16.30 17.62 -18.61
C GLU A 142 16.84 18.84 -17.85
N LYS A 143 16.14 19.99 -17.90
CA LYS A 143 16.54 21.25 -17.25
C LYS A 143 15.64 21.62 -16.07
N LEU A 144 14.96 20.64 -15.47
CA LEU A 144 14.13 20.88 -14.30
C LEU A 144 14.95 21.47 -13.13
N PHE A 145 16.22 21.08 -13.03
CA PHE A 145 17.17 21.57 -12.02
C PHE A 145 18.50 21.96 -12.66
N GLU A 146 19.13 23.01 -12.13
CA GLU A 146 20.51 23.34 -12.47
C GLU A 146 21.47 22.46 -11.65
N PRO A 147 22.58 21.98 -12.19
CA PRO A 147 23.49 21.14 -11.41
C PRO A 147 24.22 21.91 -10.31
N PHE A 148 24.54 23.18 -10.56
CA PHE A 148 25.28 24.04 -9.66
C PHE A 148 25.00 25.53 -9.91
N LEU A 149 25.29 26.35 -8.91
CA LEU A 149 25.41 27.81 -9.00
C LEU A 149 26.88 28.19 -8.88
N ARG A 150 27.37 29.05 -9.80
CA ARG A 150 28.65 29.73 -9.66
C ARG A 150 28.41 31.14 -9.14
N TRP A 151 28.63 31.35 -7.84
CA TRP A 151 28.39 32.62 -7.18
C TRP A 151 29.69 33.45 -7.08
N GLN A 152 29.58 34.74 -7.39
CA GLN A 152 30.69 35.68 -7.41
C GLN A 152 30.44 36.82 -6.41
N GLY A 153 30.89 36.66 -5.17
CA GLY A 153 30.85 37.73 -4.14
C GLY A 153 32.19 37.95 -3.43
N GLY A 154 33.29 37.68 -4.13
CA GLY A 154 34.67 37.91 -3.72
C GLY A 154 35.64 37.62 -4.86
N ASP A 155 36.94 37.49 -4.56
CA ASP A 155 37.99 37.22 -5.57
C ASP A 155 37.99 35.77 -6.08
N ILE A 156 37.49 34.82 -5.25
CA ILE A 156 37.35 33.40 -5.61
C ILE A 156 35.87 33.04 -5.68
N PRO A 157 35.37 32.55 -6.84
CA PRO A 157 33.99 32.10 -6.96
C PRO A 157 33.70 30.86 -6.10
N ILE A 158 32.50 30.84 -5.53
CA ILE A 158 31.95 29.66 -4.85
C ILE A 158 31.14 28.86 -5.85
N LEU A 159 31.39 27.55 -5.90
CA LEU A 159 30.62 26.61 -6.70
C LEU A 159 29.68 25.82 -5.78
N ALA A 160 28.42 26.24 -5.71
CA ALA A 160 27.40 25.57 -4.92
C ALA A 160 26.74 24.45 -5.74
N ILE A 161 26.91 23.19 -5.35
CA ILE A 161 26.44 22.00 -6.06
C ILE A 161 25.26 21.39 -5.31
N GLY A 162 24.10 21.28 -5.96
CA GLY A 162 22.91 20.67 -5.36
C GLY A 162 22.92 19.14 -5.51
N VAL A 163 22.62 18.38 -4.47
CA VAL A 163 22.43 16.92 -4.56
C VAL A 163 21.36 16.39 -3.61
N VAL A 164 20.71 15.30 -4.01
CA VAL A 164 19.59 14.69 -3.26
C VAL A 164 19.87 13.21 -3.01
N SER A 165 19.61 12.69 -1.81
CA SER A 165 19.76 11.24 -1.57
C SER A 165 18.74 10.45 -2.41
N PRO A 166 19.13 9.35 -3.09
CA PRO A 166 18.16 8.45 -3.75
C PRO A 166 17.14 7.85 -2.78
N SER A 167 17.45 7.79 -1.47
CA SER A 167 16.55 7.22 -0.46
C SER A 167 15.26 8.02 -0.30
N VAL A 168 15.27 9.32 -0.65
CA VAL A 168 14.13 10.22 -0.49
C VAL A 168 12.94 9.83 -1.37
N LEU A 169 13.17 9.12 -2.48
CA LEU A 169 12.10 8.64 -3.38
C LEU A 169 11.09 7.74 -2.66
N LYS A 170 11.49 7.10 -1.55
CA LYS A 170 10.58 6.30 -0.71
C LYS A 170 9.53 7.15 0.02
N ALA A 171 9.81 8.44 0.21
CA ALA A 171 8.93 9.41 0.84
C ALA A 171 8.23 10.34 -0.18
N VAL A 172 8.50 10.15 -1.48
CA VAL A 172 7.83 10.85 -2.58
C VAL A 172 6.65 10.01 -3.06
N HIS A 173 5.56 10.67 -3.41
CA HIS A 173 4.38 10.07 -3.98
C HIS A 173 4.76 9.20 -5.19
N PRO A 174 4.36 7.91 -5.25
CA PRO A 174 4.88 6.97 -6.25
C PRO A 174 4.67 7.39 -7.71
N LEU A 175 3.55 8.06 -8.03
CA LEU A 175 3.35 8.59 -9.39
C LEU A 175 4.31 9.72 -9.73
N LYS A 176 4.71 10.53 -8.75
CA LYS A 176 5.68 11.63 -8.93
C LYS A 176 7.11 11.11 -8.94
N ALA A 177 7.39 10.10 -8.11
CA ALA A 177 8.67 9.41 -8.11
C ALA A 177 8.98 8.74 -9.47
N ARG A 178 7.97 8.28 -10.21
CA ARG A 178 8.15 7.72 -11.57
C ARG A 178 8.56 8.75 -12.62
N GLU A 179 8.32 10.03 -12.37
CA GLU A 179 8.74 11.13 -13.27
C GLU A 179 10.25 11.41 -13.11
N LEU A 180 10.90 10.86 -12.08
CA LEU A 180 12.23 11.26 -11.61
C LEU A 180 13.20 10.07 -11.55
N SER A 181 14.46 10.34 -11.86
CA SER A 181 15.58 9.44 -11.59
C SER A 181 16.64 10.16 -10.77
N ILE A 182 16.98 9.59 -9.61
CA ILE A 182 18.01 10.13 -8.70
C ILE A 182 19.20 9.18 -8.72
N SER A 183 20.31 9.68 -9.27
CA SER A 183 21.59 8.98 -9.39
C SER A 183 22.46 9.14 -8.14
N ASP A 184 23.59 8.45 -8.10
CA ASP A 184 24.53 8.51 -6.98
C ASP A 184 25.06 9.95 -6.76
N PRO A 185 24.88 10.53 -5.56
CA PRO A 185 25.25 11.92 -5.30
C PRO A 185 26.77 12.14 -5.32
N VAL A 186 27.57 11.16 -4.90
CA VAL A 186 29.05 11.27 -4.92
C VAL A 186 29.57 11.34 -6.36
N ALA A 187 29.07 10.46 -7.24
CA ALA A 187 29.40 10.47 -8.65
C ALA A 187 29.00 11.78 -9.33
N ALA A 188 27.83 12.33 -9.00
CA ALA A 188 27.35 13.60 -9.55
C ALA A 188 28.23 14.79 -9.13
N VAL A 189 28.59 14.89 -7.84
CA VAL A 189 29.50 15.95 -7.36
C VAL A 189 30.86 15.84 -8.07
N ARG A 190 31.45 14.65 -8.15
CA ARG A 190 32.72 14.43 -8.86
C ARG A 190 32.62 14.82 -10.35
N ALA A 191 31.50 14.51 -11.00
CA ALA A 191 31.30 14.85 -12.41
C ALA A 191 31.21 16.37 -12.65
N VAL A 192 30.64 17.12 -11.72
CA VAL A 192 30.64 18.60 -11.75
C VAL A 192 32.07 19.12 -11.51
N LEU A 193 32.74 18.64 -10.47
CA LEU A 193 34.10 19.09 -10.12
C LEU A 193 35.14 18.76 -11.19
N ALA A 194 34.99 17.65 -11.92
CA ALA A 194 35.91 17.27 -12.99
C ALA A 194 35.92 18.26 -14.17
N LYS A 195 34.91 19.14 -14.27
CA LYS A 195 34.83 20.19 -15.30
C LYS A 195 35.38 21.53 -14.83
N GLU A 196 35.81 21.61 -13.58
CA GLU A 196 36.24 22.85 -12.92
C GLU A 196 37.71 22.75 -12.52
N ASP A 197 38.41 23.89 -12.55
CA ASP A 197 39.74 23.95 -11.96
C ASP A 197 39.60 24.05 -10.44
N SER A 198 40.03 23.00 -9.73
CA SER A 198 40.01 22.92 -8.26
C SER A 198 40.81 24.03 -7.55
N HIS A 199 41.65 24.78 -8.29
CA HIS A 199 42.37 25.94 -7.77
C HIS A 199 41.63 27.27 -8.00
N ALA A 200 40.57 27.27 -8.81
CA ALA A 200 39.85 28.47 -9.22
C ALA A 200 38.48 28.64 -8.55
N VAL A 201 37.92 27.60 -7.95
CA VAL A 201 36.60 27.62 -7.29
C VAL A 201 36.65 26.96 -5.92
N LEU A 202 35.84 27.45 -4.98
CA LEU A 202 35.61 26.78 -3.70
C LEU A 202 34.33 25.93 -3.77
N PRO A 203 34.41 24.59 -3.69
CA PRO A 203 33.23 23.74 -3.74
C PRO A 203 32.43 23.74 -2.43
N VAL A 204 31.14 24.05 -2.54
CA VAL A 204 30.13 23.93 -1.48
C VAL A 204 29.06 22.97 -1.97
N VAL A 205 28.68 21.99 -1.15
CA VAL A 205 27.59 21.08 -1.47
C VAL A 205 26.34 21.50 -0.70
N VAL A 206 25.22 21.64 -1.41
CA VAL A 206 23.89 21.85 -0.84
C VAL A 206 23.13 20.54 -1.01
N ALA A 207 22.88 19.84 0.08
CA ALA A 207 22.47 18.46 0.06
C ALA A 207 21.15 18.24 0.79
N HIS A 208 20.22 17.51 0.18
CA HIS A 208 19.06 16.96 0.86
C HIS A 208 19.26 15.46 1.10
N MET A 209 19.89 15.14 2.22
CA MET A 209 20.23 13.78 2.66
C MET A 209 20.43 13.74 4.17
N SER A 210 20.51 12.55 4.75
CA SER A 210 20.81 12.42 6.18
C SER A 210 22.23 12.92 6.51
N PRO A 211 22.50 13.38 7.76
CA PRO A 211 23.85 13.73 8.20
C PRO A 211 24.88 12.60 8.02
N GLU A 212 24.45 11.35 8.14
CA GLU A 212 25.28 10.16 7.93
C GLU A 212 25.70 10.00 6.47
N GLU A 213 24.79 10.22 5.52
CA GLU A 213 25.10 10.22 4.08
C GLU A 213 26.01 11.40 3.70
N ALA A 214 25.77 12.58 4.28
CA ALA A 214 26.62 13.75 4.06
C ALA A 214 28.06 13.52 4.55
N LEU A 215 28.22 12.83 5.68
CA LEU A 215 29.53 12.41 6.19
C LEU A 215 30.24 11.44 5.24
N ASP A 216 29.51 10.49 4.67
CA ASP A 216 30.07 9.56 3.68
C ASP A 216 30.48 10.29 2.39
N LEU A 217 29.65 11.20 1.89
CA LEU A 217 29.96 12.05 0.74
C LEU A 217 31.22 12.87 0.98
N ALA A 218 31.32 13.55 2.13
CA ALA A 218 32.47 14.37 2.48
C ALA A 218 33.79 13.56 2.59
N ARG A 219 33.72 12.30 3.02
CA ARG A 219 34.89 11.40 3.04
C ARG A 219 35.33 10.96 1.65
N GLN A 220 34.37 10.79 0.74
CA GLN A 220 34.63 10.33 -0.62
C GLN A 220 35.03 11.48 -1.57
N VAL A 221 34.66 12.73 -1.25
CA VAL A 221 34.98 13.92 -2.06
C VAL A 221 35.70 14.96 -1.18
N PRO A 222 36.99 14.74 -0.85
CA PRO A 222 37.76 15.62 0.05
C PRO A 222 38.00 17.03 -0.50
N GLU A 223 37.70 17.29 -1.77
CA GLU A 223 37.72 18.61 -2.40
C GLU A 223 36.60 19.52 -1.87
N VAL A 224 35.49 18.94 -1.38
CA VAL A 224 34.37 19.69 -0.82
C VAL A 224 34.73 20.22 0.57
N ARG A 225 34.56 21.52 0.77
CA ARG A 225 34.93 22.18 2.05
C ARG A 225 33.77 22.48 2.96
N LEU A 226 32.58 22.63 2.40
CA LEU A 226 31.36 22.88 3.16
C LEU A 226 30.21 22.06 2.59
N VAL A 227 29.44 21.40 3.47
CA VAL A 227 28.22 20.70 3.13
C VAL A 227 27.08 21.28 3.97
N LEU A 228 26.09 21.87 3.30
CA LEU A 228 24.82 22.28 3.89
C LEU A 228 23.84 21.10 3.78
N VAL A 229 23.33 20.60 4.90
CA VAL A 229 22.58 19.35 4.95
C VAL A 229 21.13 19.56 5.42
N GLY A 230 20.19 19.13 4.58
CA GLY A 230 18.78 18.94 4.88
C GLY A 230 18.46 17.58 5.50
N ASP A 231 17.20 17.13 5.38
CA ASP A 231 16.68 15.82 5.83
C ASP A 231 17.22 15.30 7.20
N ASN A 232 17.39 16.21 8.17
CA ASN A 232 17.92 15.85 9.47
C ASN A 232 16.77 15.59 10.47
N PRO A 233 16.49 14.34 10.85
CA PRO A 233 15.42 14.04 11.80
C PRO A 233 15.67 14.62 13.21
N GLN A 234 16.93 14.87 13.59
CA GLN A 234 17.27 15.47 14.88
C GLN A 234 16.89 16.97 14.91
N ALA A 235 16.87 17.65 13.78
CA ALA A 235 16.48 19.06 13.66
C ALA A 235 15.01 19.34 14.05
N ARG A 236 14.21 18.29 14.26
CA ARG A 236 12.81 18.33 14.72
C ARG A 236 12.66 18.41 16.23
N SER A 237 13.71 18.09 16.99
CA SER A 237 13.67 18.04 18.45
C SER A 237 14.24 19.33 19.06
N PRO A 238 13.63 19.89 20.12
CA PRO A 238 14.24 20.96 20.92
C PRO A 238 15.66 20.59 21.36
N GLY A 239 16.66 21.35 20.90
CA GLY A 239 18.08 21.10 21.21
C GLY A 239 18.81 20.14 20.26
N GLY A 240 18.12 19.56 19.26
CA GLY A 240 18.70 18.70 18.22
C GLY A 240 19.39 19.46 17.07
N SER A 241 19.80 20.70 17.31
CA SER A 241 20.59 21.50 16.36
C SER A 241 21.99 20.92 16.23
N VAL A 242 22.33 20.43 15.04
CA VAL A 242 23.70 19.97 14.74
C VAL A 242 24.59 21.18 14.49
N HIS A 243 25.57 21.31 15.39
CA HIS A 243 26.73 22.18 15.26
C HIS A 243 27.55 21.79 14.03
N LEU A 244 28.24 22.79 13.48
CA LEU A 244 29.39 22.61 12.60
C LEU A 244 30.20 21.37 12.98
N MET A 245 30.15 20.32 12.16
CA MET A 245 31.01 19.16 12.30
C MET A 245 32.22 19.32 11.40
N GLU A 246 33.40 19.41 12.01
CA GLU A 246 34.67 19.53 11.29
C GLU A 246 35.34 18.16 11.16
N LEU A 247 35.62 17.75 9.93
CA LEU A 247 36.32 16.51 9.62
C LEU A 247 37.84 16.74 9.64
N ALA A 248 38.60 15.66 9.87
CA ALA A 248 40.07 15.71 9.83
C ALA A 248 40.65 16.22 8.50
N GLY A 249 39.88 16.21 7.40
CA GLY A 249 40.25 16.77 6.10
C GLY A 249 39.87 18.25 5.90
N GLY A 250 39.36 18.93 6.93
CA GLY A 250 38.95 20.33 6.88
C GLY A 250 37.54 20.59 6.30
N THR A 251 36.83 19.55 5.84
CA THR A 251 35.42 19.66 5.43
C THR A 251 34.52 19.91 6.62
N ARG A 252 33.56 20.81 6.45
CA ARG A 252 32.59 21.22 7.45
C ARG A 252 31.19 20.82 7.03
N ILE A 253 30.41 20.25 7.95
CA ILE A 253 29.01 19.89 7.72
C ILE A 253 28.13 20.72 8.65
N VAL A 254 27.11 21.36 8.10
CA VAL A 254 26.18 22.24 8.84
C VAL A 254 24.73 21.96 8.50
N SER A 255 23.84 22.28 9.44
CA SER A 255 22.38 22.15 9.29
C SER A 255 21.70 23.14 10.24
N THR A 256 20.45 23.48 9.97
CA THR A 256 19.61 24.32 10.85
C THR A 256 18.44 23.53 11.41
N PRO A 257 17.89 23.94 12.56
CA PRO A 257 16.53 23.57 12.96
C PRO A 257 15.50 23.82 11.85
N GLU A 258 14.48 22.96 11.76
CA GLU A 258 13.44 23.07 10.72
C GLU A 258 12.50 24.28 10.93
N ARG A 259 11.64 24.53 9.94
CA ARG A 259 10.56 25.54 9.92
C ARG A 259 11.04 26.96 10.18
N GLY A 260 12.28 27.24 9.78
CA GLY A 260 12.93 28.54 9.95
C GLY A 260 13.15 28.93 11.41
N SER A 261 13.16 27.97 12.35
CA SER A 261 13.38 28.23 13.78
C SER A 261 14.68 28.99 14.07
N SER A 262 15.69 28.83 13.22
CA SER A 262 16.94 29.60 13.27
C SER A 262 17.50 29.76 11.86
N LEU A 263 18.19 30.88 11.62
CA LEU A 263 18.99 31.12 10.44
C LEU A 263 20.44 30.72 10.73
N GLY A 264 21.03 29.88 9.89
CA GLY A 264 22.46 29.58 9.94
C GLY A 264 23.26 30.71 9.34
N LEU A 265 24.33 31.13 10.01
CA LEU A 265 25.30 32.09 9.52
C LEU A 265 26.69 31.49 9.64
N ILE A 266 27.42 31.46 8.53
CA ILE A 266 28.82 31.02 8.47
C ILE A 266 29.62 32.13 7.81
N SER A 267 30.59 32.67 8.52
CA SER A 267 31.53 33.67 7.98
C SER A 267 32.93 33.06 7.94
N PHE A 268 33.66 33.24 6.84
CA PHE A 268 35.00 32.67 6.68
C PHE A 268 35.84 33.45 5.68
N ASN A 269 37.15 33.29 5.80
CA ASN A 269 38.12 33.69 4.78
C ASN A 269 38.51 32.49 3.92
N ILE A 270 38.86 32.73 2.65
CA ILE A 270 39.38 31.69 1.77
C ILE A 270 40.89 31.78 1.75
N PHE A 271 41.56 30.66 1.98
CA PHE A 271 43.02 30.55 1.93
C PHE A 271 43.47 29.64 0.80
N ARG A 272 44.60 29.97 0.17
CA ARG A 272 45.28 29.12 -0.79
C ARG A 272 46.49 28.49 -0.15
N THR A 273 46.48 27.16 -0.03
CA THR A 273 47.63 26.38 0.45
C THR A 273 48.83 26.49 -0.50
N ALA A 274 50.01 26.10 -0.03
CA ALA A 274 51.21 25.99 -0.86
C ALA A 274 51.02 25.03 -2.05
N ALA A 275 50.15 24.02 -1.92
CA ALA A 275 49.78 23.11 -2.99
C ALA A 275 48.75 23.71 -3.98
N GLY A 276 48.35 24.97 -3.82
CA GLY A 276 47.39 25.65 -4.70
C GLY A 276 45.92 25.42 -4.36
N ARG A 277 45.63 24.50 -3.43
CA ARG A 277 44.27 24.13 -3.00
C ARG A 277 43.62 25.23 -2.15
N LEU A 278 42.34 25.48 -2.39
CA LEU A 278 41.53 26.43 -1.61
C LEU A 278 40.97 25.78 -0.34
N GLU A 279 41.03 26.47 0.79
CA GLU A 279 40.52 26.03 2.09
C GLU A 279 39.75 27.16 2.80
N LEU A 280 38.95 26.76 3.79
CA LEU A 280 38.26 27.67 4.69
C LEU A 280 39.18 28.02 5.87
N GLY A 281 39.35 29.30 6.18
CA GLY A 281 40.04 29.79 7.38
C GLY A 281 39.22 30.83 8.14
N ASP A 282 39.57 31.07 9.39
CA ASP A 282 38.87 32.00 10.31
C ASP A 282 37.35 31.80 10.34
N VAL A 283 36.91 30.55 10.35
CA VAL A 283 35.49 30.23 10.17
C VAL A 283 34.72 30.43 11.48
N GLU A 284 33.76 31.34 11.46
CA GLU A 284 32.76 31.54 12.50
C GLU A 284 31.41 31.00 12.06
N ALA A 285 30.79 30.12 12.87
CA ALA A 285 29.45 29.59 12.60
C ALA A 285 28.51 29.88 13.77
N ARG A 286 27.32 30.40 13.49
CA ARG A 286 26.31 30.76 14.49
C ARG A 286 24.91 30.40 14.00
N LEU A 287 24.04 30.02 14.93
CA LEU A 287 22.60 29.93 14.69
C LEU A 287 21.94 31.18 15.27
N LEU A 288 21.22 31.92 14.43
CA LEU A 288 20.46 33.10 14.80
C LEU A 288 18.99 32.71 15.02
N PRO A 289 18.48 32.66 16.27
CA PRO A 289 17.11 32.22 16.51
C PRO A 289 16.10 33.23 15.94
N VAL A 290 15.16 32.74 15.12
CA VAL A 290 14.09 33.57 14.55
C VAL A 290 12.97 33.65 15.58
N ARG A 291 13.04 34.59 16.51
CA ARG A 291 12.06 34.71 17.60
C ARG A 291 10.87 35.57 17.20
N GLU A 292 9.74 35.35 17.87
CA GLU A 292 8.50 36.09 17.63
C GLU A 292 8.63 37.62 17.70
N HIS A 293 9.54 38.13 18.53
CA HIS A 293 9.78 39.58 18.69
C HIS A 293 10.59 40.22 17.56
N LEU A 294 11.20 39.43 16.67
CA LEU A 294 11.81 39.99 15.46
C LEU A 294 10.71 40.59 14.58
N ALA A 295 11.01 41.73 13.97
CA ALA A 295 10.10 42.36 13.02
C ALA A 295 9.83 41.43 11.84
N GLU A 296 8.62 41.53 11.30
CA GLU A 296 8.26 40.90 10.04
C GLU A 296 8.58 41.85 8.88
N ASP A 297 8.82 41.30 7.70
CA ASP A 297 8.81 42.11 6.49
C ASP A 297 7.35 42.43 6.09
N ASP A 298 7.03 43.72 5.98
CA ASP A 298 5.66 44.20 5.78
C ASP A 298 4.98 43.64 4.52
N GLU A 299 5.71 43.53 3.42
CA GLU A 299 5.15 43.01 2.17
C GLU A 299 5.01 41.49 2.21
N ALA A 300 6.00 40.79 2.77
CA ALA A 300 5.91 39.36 3.01
C ALA A 300 4.71 39.02 3.89
N ALA A 301 4.51 39.78 4.98
CA ALA A 301 3.38 39.63 5.90
C ALA A 301 2.03 39.89 5.20
N ARG A 302 1.93 40.92 4.35
CA ARG A 302 0.73 41.19 3.55
C ARG A 302 0.40 40.06 2.58
N GLN A 303 1.39 39.57 1.85
CA GLN A 303 1.20 38.49 0.87
C GLN A 303 0.80 37.18 1.56
N ALA A 304 1.52 36.82 2.63
CA ALA A 304 1.20 35.66 3.46
C ALA A 304 -0.22 35.73 4.02
N SER A 305 -0.59 36.87 4.64
CA SER A 305 -1.92 37.07 5.23
C SER A 305 -3.05 37.06 4.19
N THR A 306 -2.76 37.50 2.96
CA THR A 306 -3.75 37.47 1.87
C THR A 306 -4.02 36.04 1.44
N LEU A 307 -2.99 35.24 1.20
CA LEU A 307 -3.18 33.83 0.84
C LEU A 307 -3.81 33.03 1.98
N THR A 308 -3.37 33.24 3.23
CA THR A 308 -3.95 32.57 4.40
C THR A 308 -5.45 32.88 4.51
N ARG A 309 -5.87 34.14 4.33
CA ARG A 309 -7.31 34.49 4.33
C ARG A 309 -8.07 33.83 3.18
N SER A 310 -7.50 33.76 1.98
CA SER A 310 -8.13 33.05 0.85
C SER A 310 -8.28 31.55 1.13
N TYR A 311 -7.23 30.92 1.66
CA TYR A 311 -7.25 29.52 2.09
C TYR A 311 -8.31 29.29 3.16
N GLU A 312 -8.33 30.09 4.23
CA GLU A 312 -9.34 30.00 5.30
C GLU A 312 -10.76 30.23 4.79
N HIS A 313 -10.96 31.19 3.87
CA HIS A 313 -12.27 31.45 3.27
C HIS A 313 -12.79 30.22 2.51
N ILE A 314 -11.94 29.53 1.75
CA ILE A 314 -12.31 28.29 1.04
C ILE A 314 -12.62 27.18 2.04
N ARG A 315 -11.84 27.05 3.11
CA ARG A 315 -12.09 26.06 4.17
C ARG A 315 -13.44 26.25 4.86
N GLN A 316 -13.93 27.48 4.97
CA GLN A 316 -15.24 27.77 5.57
C GLN A 316 -16.41 27.60 4.60
N GLN A 317 -16.16 27.24 3.33
CA GLN A 317 -17.26 27.00 2.38
C GLN A 317 -18.11 25.80 2.81
N PRO A 318 -19.45 25.91 2.75
CA PRO A 318 -20.34 24.79 3.02
C PRO A 318 -20.06 23.64 2.05
N LEU A 319 -19.85 22.45 2.60
CA LEU A 319 -19.64 21.22 1.83
C LEU A 319 -20.90 20.35 1.80
N ALA A 320 -21.47 20.06 2.97
CA ALA A 320 -22.63 19.16 3.11
C ALA A 320 -23.41 19.45 4.40
N HIS A 321 -24.53 18.76 4.60
CA HIS A 321 -25.25 18.74 5.87
C HIS A 321 -25.59 17.29 6.24
N LEU A 322 -25.13 16.83 7.40
CA LEU A 322 -25.25 15.43 7.82
C LEU A 322 -26.38 15.24 8.84
N GLU A 323 -27.27 14.29 8.60
CA GLU A 323 -28.31 13.85 9.53
C GLU A 323 -27.74 13.00 10.68
N SER A 324 -26.60 12.34 10.45
CA SER A 324 -25.96 11.43 11.39
C SER A 324 -24.44 11.66 11.47
N SER A 325 -23.87 11.52 12.67
CA SER A 325 -22.42 11.70 12.88
C SER A 325 -21.63 10.48 12.41
N ILE A 326 -20.48 10.73 11.79
CA ILE A 326 -19.52 9.69 11.39
C ILE A 326 -18.48 9.54 12.51
N GLN A 327 -18.70 8.51 13.35
CA GLN A 327 -17.86 8.19 14.50
C GLN A 327 -16.62 7.36 14.14
N ALA A 328 -16.68 6.61 13.03
CA ALA A 328 -15.61 5.74 12.54
C ALA A 328 -15.09 6.23 11.18
N PRO A 329 -14.42 7.40 11.13
CA PRO A 329 -14.03 8.06 9.88
C PRO A 329 -13.21 7.16 8.94
N ARG A 330 -12.29 6.36 9.47
CA ARG A 330 -11.47 5.47 8.63
C ARG A 330 -12.26 4.39 7.94
N GLN A 331 -13.17 3.73 8.67
CA GLN A 331 -14.02 2.70 8.08
C GLN A 331 -14.95 3.33 7.04
N PHE A 332 -15.51 4.48 7.37
CA PHE A 332 -16.34 5.26 6.45
C PHE A 332 -15.61 5.59 5.15
N VAL A 333 -14.40 6.15 5.22
CA VAL A 333 -13.60 6.47 4.03
C VAL A 333 -13.26 5.22 3.21
N ALA A 334 -12.87 4.11 3.87
CA ALA A 334 -12.63 2.85 3.17
C ALA A 334 -13.91 2.32 2.47
N ASP A 335 -15.08 2.46 3.10
CA ASP A 335 -16.36 2.07 2.51
C ASP A 335 -16.71 2.95 1.29
N VAL A 336 -16.46 4.26 1.38
CA VAL A 336 -16.63 5.22 0.27
C VAL A 336 -15.68 4.90 -0.88
N MET A 337 -14.40 4.64 -0.60
CA MET A 337 -13.42 4.21 -1.60
C MET A 337 -13.89 2.95 -2.34
N ARG A 338 -14.24 1.90 -1.58
CA ARG A 338 -14.70 0.62 -2.15
C ARG A 338 -15.92 0.81 -3.04
N MET A 339 -16.88 1.62 -2.58
CA MET A 339 -18.10 1.88 -3.31
C MET A 339 -17.85 2.72 -4.57
N GLY A 340 -17.09 3.81 -4.45
CA GLY A 340 -16.82 4.75 -5.53
C GLY A 340 -16.02 4.15 -6.69
N LYS A 341 -15.20 3.13 -6.42
CA LYS A 341 -14.44 2.38 -7.44
C LYS A 341 -15.00 0.99 -7.74
N ALA A 342 -16.20 0.66 -7.26
CA ALA A 342 -16.82 -0.65 -7.51
C ALA A 342 -15.93 -1.87 -7.16
N ALA A 343 -15.02 -1.73 -6.19
CA ALA A 343 -14.00 -2.71 -5.87
C ALA A 343 -14.49 -3.78 -4.87
N GLU A 344 -13.83 -4.95 -4.85
CA GLU A 344 -14.13 -6.01 -3.88
C GLU A 344 -13.60 -5.66 -2.49
N VAL A 345 -12.43 -5.01 -2.45
CA VAL A 345 -11.75 -4.58 -1.23
C VAL A 345 -11.34 -3.12 -1.37
N ALA A 346 -11.43 -2.36 -0.29
CA ALA A 346 -10.66 -1.13 -0.15
C ALA A 346 -9.72 -1.23 1.03
N LEU A 347 -8.54 -0.61 0.90
CA LEU A 347 -7.58 -0.49 1.98
C LEU A 347 -6.99 0.91 2.05
N ILE A 348 -6.88 1.44 3.26
CA ILE A 348 -6.27 2.73 3.56
C ILE A 348 -5.52 2.64 4.89
N ASN A 349 -4.36 3.29 4.98
CA ASN A 349 -3.53 3.32 6.17
C ASN A 349 -4.00 4.40 7.13
N HIS A 350 -3.80 4.16 8.43
CA HIS A 350 -4.12 5.08 9.50
C HIS A 350 -3.50 6.45 9.29
N GLY A 351 -2.25 6.51 8.80
CA GLY A 351 -1.52 7.74 8.58
C GLY A 351 -2.12 8.67 7.52
N ALA A 352 -2.95 8.15 6.61
CA ALA A 352 -3.63 8.97 5.60
C ALA A 352 -4.78 9.81 6.18
N LEU A 353 -5.29 9.45 7.36
CA LEU A 353 -6.49 10.06 7.96
C LEU A 353 -6.26 10.46 9.42
N HIS A 354 -6.81 11.61 9.81
CA HIS A 354 -6.94 11.96 11.22
C HIS A 354 -8.07 11.16 11.89
N ASP A 355 -8.05 11.09 13.22
CA ASP A 355 -9.13 10.51 14.04
C ASP A 355 -10.32 11.50 14.24
N ALA A 356 -10.36 12.59 13.48
CA ALA A 356 -11.40 13.60 13.60
C ALA A 356 -12.77 13.03 13.18
N GLN A 357 -13.75 13.11 14.09
CA GLN A 357 -15.12 12.72 13.80
C GLN A 357 -15.82 13.81 12.98
N LEU A 358 -16.75 13.41 12.10
CA LEU A 358 -17.64 14.36 11.43
C LEU A 358 -18.97 14.40 12.20
N PRO A 359 -19.31 15.50 12.90
CA PRO A 359 -20.55 15.60 13.64
C PRO A 359 -21.76 15.68 12.70
N ALA A 360 -22.96 15.48 13.25
CA ALA A 360 -24.18 15.79 12.51
C ALA A 360 -24.35 17.32 12.42
N GLY A 361 -24.98 17.78 11.36
CA GLY A 361 -25.17 19.20 11.06
C GLY A 361 -24.34 19.68 9.85
N PRO A 362 -24.12 21.01 9.73
CA PRO A 362 -23.37 21.56 8.61
C PRO A 362 -21.91 21.09 8.64
N ILE A 363 -21.42 20.66 7.49
CA ILE A 363 -20.03 20.28 7.24
C ILE A 363 -19.46 21.29 6.26
N VAL A 364 -18.27 21.79 6.56
CA VAL A 364 -17.50 22.68 5.70
C VAL A 364 -16.28 21.97 5.11
N VAL A 365 -15.62 22.57 4.13
CA VAL A 365 -14.39 22.01 3.53
C VAL A 365 -13.31 21.77 4.61
N ALA A 366 -13.22 22.62 5.63
CA ALA A 366 -12.29 22.48 6.75
C ALA A 366 -12.41 21.13 7.47
N ASP A 367 -13.64 20.61 7.59
CA ASP A 367 -13.89 19.33 8.26
C ASP A 367 -13.33 18.16 7.44
N LEU A 368 -13.37 18.26 6.11
CA LEU A 368 -12.79 17.28 5.20
C LEU A 368 -11.26 17.34 5.24
N ASP A 369 -10.66 18.53 5.25
CA ASP A 369 -9.21 18.71 5.41
C ASP A 369 -8.73 18.19 6.78
N ASN A 370 -9.52 18.41 7.82
CA ASN A 370 -9.22 17.90 9.16
C ASN A 370 -9.36 16.37 9.24
N LEU A 371 -10.10 15.75 8.32
CA LEU A 371 -10.25 14.29 8.20
C LEU A 371 -9.14 13.66 7.36
N ILE A 372 -8.85 14.21 6.17
CA ILE A 372 -7.89 13.66 5.20
C ILE A 372 -6.55 14.37 5.36
N ARG A 373 -5.56 13.67 5.92
CA ARG A 373 -4.21 14.21 6.10
C ARG A 373 -3.44 14.30 4.79
N PHE A 374 -3.53 13.25 3.99
CA PHE A 374 -2.84 13.14 2.71
C PHE A 374 -3.88 12.87 1.63
N ASN A 375 -4.16 13.89 0.81
CA ASN A 375 -5.08 13.78 -0.33
C ASN A 375 -4.40 13.08 -1.50
N ASP A 376 -4.28 11.77 -1.37
CA ASP A 376 -3.66 10.89 -2.35
C ASP A 376 -4.68 10.48 -3.43
N VAL A 377 -4.20 10.14 -4.62
CA VAL A 377 -5.03 9.61 -5.70
C VAL A 377 -5.41 8.16 -5.43
N LEU A 378 -6.61 7.80 -5.83
CA LEU A 378 -7.09 6.44 -5.74
C LEU A 378 -6.62 5.62 -6.93
N VAL A 379 -6.12 4.42 -6.65
CA VAL A 379 -5.67 3.46 -7.64
C VAL A 379 -6.36 2.12 -7.42
N GLU A 380 -6.70 1.48 -8.53
CA GLU A 380 -7.20 0.11 -8.55
C GLU A 380 -6.04 -0.84 -8.84
N ILE A 381 -5.90 -1.88 -8.00
CA ILE A 381 -4.88 -2.92 -8.13
C ILE A 381 -5.53 -4.30 -8.03
N SER A 382 -4.88 -5.27 -8.66
CA SER A 382 -5.27 -6.68 -8.57
C SER A 382 -4.36 -7.43 -7.61
N LEU A 383 -4.93 -8.01 -6.55
CA LEU A 383 -4.20 -8.84 -5.58
C LEU A 383 -4.68 -10.28 -5.65
N SER A 384 -3.78 -11.26 -5.75
CA SER A 384 -4.13 -12.65 -5.46
C SER A 384 -4.60 -12.81 -4.02
N GLY A 385 -5.44 -13.81 -3.74
CA GLY A 385 -5.87 -14.14 -2.39
C GLY A 385 -4.67 -14.45 -1.50
N ALA A 386 -3.62 -15.06 -2.07
CA ALA A 386 -2.35 -15.24 -1.36
C ALA A 386 -1.71 -13.91 -0.94
N GLN A 387 -1.75 -12.88 -1.79
CA GLN A 387 -1.29 -11.53 -1.45
C GLN A 387 -2.18 -10.87 -0.39
N LEU A 388 -3.51 -10.94 -0.52
CA LEU A 388 -4.44 -10.41 0.49
C LEU A 388 -4.29 -11.08 1.86
N LEU A 389 -4.09 -12.40 1.89
CA LEU A 389 -3.86 -13.15 3.12
C LEU A 389 -2.51 -12.81 3.77
N ARG A 390 -1.47 -12.57 2.97
CA ARG A 390 -0.18 -12.05 3.48
C ARG A 390 -0.33 -10.64 4.01
N LEU A 391 -1.05 -9.77 3.31
CA LEU A 391 -1.36 -8.42 3.76
C LEU A 391 -2.07 -8.44 5.12
N ALA A 392 -3.07 -9.31 5.31
CA ALA A 392 -3.75 -9.49 6.60
C ALA A 392 -2.77 -9.90 7.72
N ALA A 393 -1.84 -10.81 7.43
CA ALA A 393 -0.83 -11.23 8.40
C ALA A 393 0.13 -10.09 8.76
N ASN A 394 0.61 -9.35 7.77
CA ASN A 394 1.48 -8.19 7.97
C ASN A 394 0.78 -7.08 8.76
N ALA A 395 -0.49 -6.80 8.43
CA ALA A 395 -1.32 -5.83 9.14
C ALA A 395 -1.50 -6.20 10.62
N ALA A 396 -1.67 -7.48 10.95
CA ALA A 396 -1.77 -7.94 12.33
C ALA A 396 -0.47 -7.76 13.13
N VAL A 397 0.69 -7.85 12.47
CA VAL A 397 2.00 -7.56 13.08
C VAL A 397 2.18 -6.06 13.28
N ALA A 398 1.92 -5.28 12.22
CA ALA A 398 2.08 -3.82 12.21
C ALA A 398 1.13 -3.13 13.20
N HIS A 399 -0.07 -3.68 13.41
CA HIS A 399 -1.03 -3.22 14.42
C HIS A 399 -0.44 -3.21 15.83
N ARG A 400 0.36 -4.23 16.18
CA ARG A 400 1.07 -4.29 17.47
C ARG A 400 2.19 -3.24 17.60
N GLN A 401 2.62 -2.67 16.48
CA GLN A 401 3.64 -1.61 16.40
C GLN A 401 3.01 -0.22 16.20
N GLY A 402 1.69 -0.09 16.34
CA GLY A 402 0.96 1.17 16.24
C GLY A 402 0.50 1.57 14.83
N GLN A 403 0.87 0.82 13.79
CA GLN A 403 0.42 1.06 12.42
C GLN A 403 -0.87 0.29 12.13
N ARG A 404 -1.92 0.93 11.60
CA ARG A 404 -3.23 0.29 11.41
C ARG A 404 -3.71 0.46 9.97
N LEU A 405 -4.20 -0.60 9.36
CA LEU A 405 -4.96 -0.55 8.10
C LEU A 405 -6.45 -0.62 8.39
N ALA A 406 -7.25 0.16 7.66
CA ALA A 406 -8.69 -0.02 7.58
C ALA A 406 -9.02 -0.81 6.31
N PHE A 407 -9.88 -1.81 6.44
CA PHE A 407 -10.35 -2.63 5.32
C PHE A 407 -11.84 -2.44 5.13
N SER A 408 -12.28 -2.27 3.87
CA SER A 408 -13.67 -2.45 3.48
C SER A 408 -13.81 -3.68 2.60
N GLY A 409 -14.91 -4.44 2.75
CA GLY A 409 -15.21 -5.64 1.98
C GLY A 409 -14.49 -6.91 2.45
N PHE A 410 -13.23 -6.80 2.89
CA PHE A 410 -12.40 -7.88 3.42
C PHE A 410 -12.34 -7.88 4.95
N ASP A 411 -12.64 -9.01 5.58
CA ASP A 411 -12.36 -9.28 6.98
C ASP A 411 -11.01 -10.01 7.12
N PRO A 412 -9.95 -9.34 7.58
CA PRO A 412 -8.61 -9.94 7.71
C PRO A 412 -8.51 -10.99 8.81
N THR A 413 -9.42 -10.98 9.80
CA THR A 413 -9.43 -11.94 10.92
C THR A 413 -10.11 -13.24 10.49
N ALA A 414 -11.31 -13.12 9.93
CA ALA A 414 -12.04 -14.27 9.39
C ALA A 414 -11.46 -14.75 8.05
N LYS A 415 -10.64 -13.92 7.40
CA LYS A 415 -10.08 -14.14 6.05
C LYS A 415 -11.19 -14.34 5.03
N THR A 416 -12.20 -13.48 5.06
CA THR A 416 -13.37 -13.58 4.18
C THR A 416 -13.65 -12.27 3.44
N ILE A 417 -14.21 -12.36 2.24
CA ILE A 417 -14.82 -11.23 1.53
C ILE A 417 -16.32 -11.51 1.43
N GLY A 418 -17.14 -10.60 1.97
CA GLY A 418 -18.60 -10.81 2.00
C GLY A 418 -19.04 -12.09 2.75
N GLY A 419 -18.23 -12.56 3.72
CA GLY A 419 -18.48 -13.79 4.48
C GLY A 419 -18.02 -15.09 3.80
N ILE A 420 -17.46 -15.00 2.59
CA ILE A 420 -16.87 -16.15 1.88
C ILE A 420 -15.35 -16.18 2.10
N PRO A 421 -14.76 -17.32 2.48
CA PRO A 421 -13.31 -17.48 2.61
C PRO A 421 -12.55 -16.98 1.37
N VAL A 422 -11.46 -16.25 1.61
CA VAL A 422 -10.54 -15.80 0.57
C VAL A 422 -9.73 -16.99 0.08
N GLU A 423 -9.77 -17.16 -1.23
CA GLU A 423 -9.18 -18.27 -1.95
C GLU A 423 -7.80 -17.86 -2.48
N PRO A 424 -6.71 -18.53 -2.07
CA PRO A 424 -5.37 -18.03 -2.35
C PRO A 424 -5.00 -17.91 -3.84
N ALA A 425 -5.62 -18.74 -4.71
CA ALA A 425 -5.36 -18.75 -6.15
C ALA A 425 -6.17 -17.68 -6.91
N ASP A 426 -7.16 -17.10 -6.26
CA ASP A 426 -8.09 -16.19 -6.89
C ASP A 426 -7.52 -14.77 -6.88
N THR A 427 -7.79 -13.97 -7.91
CA THR A 427 -7.44 -12.54 -7.92
C THR A 427 -8.60 -11.70 -7.37
N TYR A 428 -8.32 -10.58 -6.73
CA TYR A 428 -9.29 -9.69 -6.12
C TYR A 428 -9.00 -8.25 -6.53
N GLN A 429 -10.05 -7.50 -6.89
CA GLN A 429 -9.92 -6.07 -7.18
C GLN A 429 -9.90 -5.27 -5.89
N VAL A 430 -8.88 -4.44 -5.77
CA VAL A 430 -8.59 -3.69 -4.56
C VAL A 430 -8.39 -2.24 -4.93
N VAL A 431 -9.17 -1.35 -4.32
CA VAL A 431 -8.90 0.09 -4.39
C VAL A 431 -8.07 0.51 -3.18
N THR A 432 -7.05 1.32 -3.44
CA THR A 432 -6.22 1.92 -2.40
C THR A 432 -5.68 3.27 -2.86
N THR A 433 -4.81 3.89 -2.07
CA THR A 433 -4.12 5.12 -2.47
C THR A 433 -2.83 4.79 -3.22
N ALA A 434 -2.35 5.68 -4.09
CA ALA A 434 -1.11 5.43 -4.84
C ALA A 434 0.10 5.25 -3.91
N PHE A 435 0.17 5.96 -2.79
CA PHE A 435 1.19 5.76 -1.75
C PHE A 435 1.27 4.30 -1.30
N LEU A 436 0.15 3.69 -0.90
CA LEU A 436 0.14 2.30 -0.46
C LEU A 436 0.43 1.33 -1.59
N ALA A 437 -0.15 1.55 -2.78
CA ALA A 437 0.12 0.70 -3.93
C ALA A 437 1.61 0.71 -4.33
N GLY A 438 2.29 1.85 -4.21
CA GLY A 438 3.72 1.99 -4.47
C GLY A 438 4.63 1.40 -3.39
N GLY A 439 4.07 0.87 -2.30
CA GLY A 439 4.80 0.24 -1.21
C GLY A 439 5.04 1.12 0.02
N GLY A 440 4.34 2.25 0.11
CA GLY A 440 4.26 3.06 1.33
C GLY A 440 3.92 2.21 2.55
N ASP A 441 4.54 2.53 3.68
CA ASP A 441 4.47 1.78 4.95
C ASP A 441 4.86 0.29 4.87
N GLY A 442 5.33 -0.22 3.72
CA GLY A 442 5.80 -1.59 3.54
C GLY A 442 4.71 -2.67 3.47
N TYR A 443 3.42 -2.29 3.36
CA TYR A 443 2.31 -3.25 3.29
C TYR A 443 2.20 -3.97 1.95
N LEU A 444 2.48 -3.26 0.86
CA LEU A 444 2.49 -3.76 -0.51
C LEU A 444 3.89 -3.55 -1.11
N SER A 445 4.15 -4.18 -2.25
CA SER A 445 5.42 -3.99 -2.97
C SER A 445 5.16 -3.20 -4.24
N ALA A 446 6.11 -2.37 -4.69
CA ALA A 446 5.99 -1.66 -5.96
C ALA A 446 5.78 -2.60 -7.17
N LYS A 447 6.27 -3.85 -7.07
CA LYS A 447 6.06 -4.93 -8.05
C LYS A 447 4.63 -5.50 -8.05
N THR A 448 3.82 -5.16 -7.06
CA THR A 448 2.40 -5.55 -6.98
C THR A 448 1.54 -4.78 -7.98
N ILE A 449 2.05 -3.68 -8.55
CA ILE A 449 1.39 -2.91 -9.60
C ILE A 449 1.67 -3.59 -10.95
N THR A 450 0.93 -4.66 -11.25
CA THR A 450 0.93 -5.29 -12.58
C THR A 450 -0.08 -4.58 -13.48
N GLU A 451 0.36 -3.53 -14.17
CA GLU A 451 -0.36 -2.76 -15.20
C GLU A 451 -1.63 -2.00 -14.76
N GLY A 452 -1.90 -0.86 -15.40
CA GLY A 452 -3.22 -0.23 -15.37
C GLY A 452 -3.56 0.67 -14.16
N VAL A 453 -2.63 1.50 -13.67
CA VAL A 453 -3.06 2.66 -12.86
C VAL A 453 -3.77 3.63 -13.80
N THR A 454 -5.09 3.51 -13.91
CA THR A 454 -5.90 4.26 -14.89
C THR A 454 -6.71 5.40 -14.30
N ASP A 455 -6.50 5.78 -13.04
CA ASP A 455 -7.42 6.69 -12.37
C ASP A 455 -6.73 7.87 -11.67
N THR A 456 -7.33 9.05 -11.84
CA THR A 456 -6.85 10.37 -11.38
C THR A 456 -7.78 10.97 -10.32
N LEU A 457 -8.65 10.16 -9.70
CA LEU A 457 -9.59 10.66 -8.70
C LEU A 457 -8.93 10.75 -7.32
N ASP A 458 -8.86 11.97 -6.80
CA ASP A 458 -8.39 12.26 -5.45
C ASP A 458 -9.33 11.71 -4.38
N LEU A 459 -8.76 11.25 -3.26
CA LEU A 459 -9.51 10.76 -2.11
C LEU A 459 -10.51 11.81 -1.57
N SER A 460 -10.09 13.06 -1.45
CA SER A 460 -10.96 14.15 -0.95
C SER A 460 -12.11 14.42 -1.90
N THR A 461 -11.89 14.43 -3.22
CA THR A 461 -12.94 14.63 -4.22
C THR A 461 -13.99 13.52 -4.14
N LEU A 462 -13.56 12.26 -3.99
CA LEU A 462 -14.49 11.15 -3.83
C LEU A 462 -15.34 11.29 -2.55
N VAL A 463 -14.70 11.58 -1.42
CA VAL A 463 -15.39 11.71 -0.12
C VAL A 463 -16.31 12.93 -0.09
N ALA A 464 -15.85 14.07 -0.60
CA ALA A 464 -16.64 15.30 -0.75
C ALA A 464 -17.90 15.05 -1.59
N GLY A 465 -17.74 14.46 -2.77
CA GLY A 465 -18.86 14.14 -3.66
C GLY A 465 -19.85 13.18 -3.01
N PHE A 466 -19.36 12.20 -2.25
CA PHE A 466 -20.24 11.28 -1.51
C PHE A 466 -21.04 12.00 -0.41
N LEU A 467 -20.40 12.86 0.39
CA LEU A 467 -21.08 13.62 1.45
C LEU A 467 -22.11 14.62 0.88
N GLN A 468 -21.78 15.29 -0.22
CA GLN A 468 -22.69 16.22 -0.92
C GLN A 468 -23.97 15.55 -1.40
N GLN A 469 -23.88 14.29 -1.84
CA GLN A 469 -25.01 13.56 -2.39
C GLN A 469 -25.87 12.86 -1.32
N ASN A 470 -25.38 12.72 -0.08
CA ASN A 470 -25.99 11.86 0.92
C ASN A 470 -26.04 12.55 2.28
N ALA A 471 -27.20 13.15 2.61
CA ALA A 471 -27.44 13.77 3.91
C ALA A 471 -27.35 12.77 5.08
N ASP A 472 -27.74 11.50 4.87
CA ASP A 472 -27.44 10.40 5.81
C ASP A 472 -26.44 9.43 5.15
N PRO A 473 -25.13 9.71 5.22
CA PRO A 473 -24.12 8.98 4.47
C PRO A 473 -23.99 7.52 4.95
N LEU A 474 -24.19 7.25 6.24
CA LEU A 474 -24.19 5.89 6.78
C LEU A 474 -25.38 5.09 6.25
N ARG A 475 -26.56 5.70 6.18
CA ARG A 475 -27.74 5.05 5.60
C ARG A 475 -27.62 4.88 4.09
N ALA A 476 -26.98 5.80 3.38
CA ALA A 476 -26.69 5.66 1.97
C ALA A 476 -25.77 4.47 1.69
N LEU A 477 -24.67 4.32 2.44
CA LEU A 477 -23.80 3.14 2.38
C LEU A 477 -24.57 1.85 2.64
N ASN A 478 -25.57 1.88 3.53
CA ASN A 478 -26.41 0.73 3.86
C ASN A 478 -27.55 0.45 2.84
N ARG A 479 -27.99 1.44 2.06
CA ARG A 479 -29.16 1.34 1.18
C ARG A 479 -28.83 1.13 -0.29
N GLN A 480 -27.74 1.71 -0.78
CA GLN A 480 -27.44 1.63 -2.20
C GLN A 480 -27.21 0.17 -2.61
N PRO A 481 -27.79 -0.30 -3.73
CA PRO A 481 -27.40 -1.56 -4.35
C PRO A 481 -25.96 -1.39 -4.90
N GLN A 482 -24.98 -1.47 -4.00
CA GLN A 482 -23.57 -1.33 -4.33
C GLN A 482 -23.17 -2.36 -5.38
N HIS A 483 -22.38 -1.92 -6.37
CA HIS A 483 -21.83 -2.66 -7.51
C HIS A 483 -21.81 -4.17 -7.28
N VAL A 484 -22.68 -4.86 -8.03
CA VAL A 484 -22.72 -6.31 -8.00
C VAL A 484 -21.48 -6.81 -8.71
N VAL A 485 -20.49 -7.26 -7.94
CA VAL A 485 -19.36 -7.96 -8.51
C VAL A 485 -19.84 -9.35 -8.91
N TYR A 486 -19.88 -9.60 -10.22
CA TYR A 486 -20.09 -10.93 -10.78
C TYR A 486 -18.76 -11.62 -11.00
N ARG A 487 -18.62 -12.82 -10.45
CA ARG A 487 -17.48 -13.68 -10.71
C ARG A 487 -17.94 -14.94 -11.41
N THR A 488 -17.31 -15.27 -12.54
CA THR A 488 -17.51 -16.54 -13.22
C THR A 488 -16.22 -17.34 -13.22
N MET A 489 -16.25 -18.53 -12.64
CA MET A 489 -15.13 -19.47 -12.64
C MET A 489 -15.55 -20.71 -13.43
N SER A 490 -14.74 -21.11 -14.41
CA SER A 490 -14.92 -22.37 -15.14
C SER A 490 -13.75 -23.29 -14.88
N LYS A 491 -14.03 -24.50 -14.39
CA LYS A 491 -13.04 -25.54 -14.17
C LYS A 491 -13.31 -26.71 -15.10
N PHE A 492 -12.32 -27.07 -15.92
CA PHE A 492 -12.34 -28.25 -16.77
C PHE A 492 -11.50 -29.34 -16.13
N ILE A 493 -12.05 -30.54 -16.01
CA ILE A 493 -11.40 -31.67 -15.36
C ILE A 493 -11.44 -32.86 -16.32
N GLY A 494 -10.28 -33.42 -16.62
CA GLY A 494 -10.16 -34.74 -17.23
C GLY A 494 -9.62 -35.70 -16.19
N ALA A 495 -10.38 -36.74 -15.83
CA ALA A 495 -9.95 -37.69 -14.80
C ALA A 495 -10.34 -39.13 -15.11
N LEU A 496 -9.62 -40.04 -14.46
CA LEU A 496 -9.99 -41.44 -14.33
C LEU A 496 -10.67 -41.62 -12.97
N ALA A 497 -11.84 -42.24 -12.96
CA ALA A 497 -12.60 -42.49 -11.74
C ALA A 497 -12.87 -43.99 -11.60
N HIS A 498 -12.70 -44.50 -10.39
CA HIS A 498 -13.06 -45.87 -10.02
C HIS A 498 -14.16 -45.79 -8.96
N THR A 499 -15.34 -46.31 -9.28
CA THR A 499 -16.49 -46.36 -8.39
C THR A 499 -16.67 -47.78 -7.90
N ARG A 500 -16.89 -47.93 -6.60
CA ARG A 500 -17.30 -49.18 -5.97
C ARG A 500 -18.61 -49.02 -5.21
N VAL A 501 -19.45 -50.03 -5.30
CA VAL A 501 -20.77 -50.09 -4.70
C VAL A 501 -20.90 -51.44 -3.97
N ASN A 502 -21.42 -51.47 -2.76
CA ASN A 502 -21.58 -52.73 -2.04
C ASN A 502 -22.75 -53.57 -2.60
N ASP A 503 -22.71 -54.90 -2.45
CA ASP A 503 -23.73 -55.83 -2.95
C ASP A 503 -25.16 -55.49 -2.50
N ASP A 504 -25.31 -54.90 -1.32
CA ASP A 504 -26.60 -54.48 -0.77
C ASP A 504 -27.21 -53.28 -1.52
N ALA A 505 -26.41 -52.42 -2.14
CA ALA A 505 -26.88 -51.24 -2.86
C ALA A 505 -27.65 -51.58 -4.15
N ALA A 506 -27.49 -52.79 -4.71
CA ALA A 506 -28.36 -53.28 -5.79
C ALA A 506 -29.85 -53.32 -5.38
N ARG A 507 -30.13 -53.43 -4.07
CA ARG A 507 -31.50 -53.37 -3.52
C ARG A 507 -31.99 -51.94 -3.24
N TYR A 508 -31.10 -50.95 -3.35
CA TYR A 508 -31.38 -49.51 -3.32
C TYR A 508 -31.41 -48.94 -4.73
N ALA A 509 -31.87 -49.75 -5.70
CA ALA A 509 -31.97 -49.39 -7.11
C ALA A 509 -32.82 -48.14 -7.37
N ASP A 510 -33.56 -47.64 -6.38
CA ASP A 510 -34.35 -46.42 -6.44
C ASP A 510 -33.60 -45.17 -5.95
N VAL A 511 -32.54 -45.28 -5.14
CA VAL A 511 -31.78 -44.15 -4.58
C VAL A 511 -30.65 -43.72 -5.52
N ALA A 512 -30.89 -42.71 -6.35
CA ALA A 512 -29.95 -42.24 -7.38
C ALA A 512 -28.49 -42.00 -6.90
N ALA A 513 -28.30 -41.59 -5.64
CA ALA A 513 -26.98 -41.36 -5.06
C ALA A 513 -26.14 -42.64 -4.84
N VAL A 514 -26.78 -43.80 -4.66
CA VAL A 514 -26.13 -45.11 -4.44
C VAL A 514 -26.22 -46.03 -5.66
N ARG A 515 -26.94 -45.61 -6.71
CA ARG A 515 -26.93 -46.32 -8.00
C ARG A 515 -25.53 -46.26 -8.63
N GLY A 516 -25.06 -47.40 -9.11
CA GLY A 516 -23.80 -47.55 -9.83
C GLY A 516 -23.36 -49.01 -9.91
N GLU A 517 -22.57 -49.33 -10.93
CA GLU A 517 -21.86 -50.61 -11.09
C GLU A 517 -20.40 -50.41 -10.62
N ASP A 518 -19.73 -51.47 -10.16
CA ASP A 518 -18.28 -51.45 -9.90
C ASP A 518 -17.57 -51.23 -11.23
N ALA A 519 -16.99 -50.04 -11.42
CA ALA A 519 -16.56 -49.61 -12.74
C ALA A 519 -15.43 -48.58 -12.75
N LEU A 520 -14.63 -48.68 -13.82
CA LEU A 520 -13.65 -47.69 -14.21
C LEU A 520 -14.23 -46.78 -15.30
N ALA A 521 -14.19 -45.47 -15.09
CA ALA A 521 -14.71 -44.49 -16.03
C ALA A 521 -13.67 -43.41 -16.35
N TRP A 522 -13.60 -43.00 -17.62
CA TRP A 522 -13.00 -41.72 -17.97
C TRP A 522 -14.08 -40.64 -17.89
N ASN A 523 -13.77 -39.49 -17.29
CA ASN A 523 -14.72 -38.41 -17.16
C ASN A 523 -14.15 -37.06 -17.63
N ALA A 524 -15.00 -36.29 -18.29
CA ALA A 524 -14.81 -34.88 -18.55
C ALA A 524 -15.84 -34.11 -17.72
N GLN A 525 -15.38 -33.21 -16.85
CA GLN A 525 -16.25 -32.40 -16.00
C GLN A 525 -16.05 -30.92 -16.28
N TRP A 526 -17.16 -30.18 -16.34
CA TRP A 526 -17.18 -28.73 -16.32
C TRP A 526 -17.87 -28.25 -15.04
N LYS A 527 -17.17 -27.43 -14.24
CA LYS A 527 -17.75 -26.76 -13.08
C LYS A 527 -17.77 -25.27 -13.34
N MET A 528 -18.96 -24.68 -13.34
CA MET A 528 -19.16 -23.24 -13.45
C MET A 528 -19.65 -22.70 -12.10
N ARG A 529 -18.92 -21.75 -11.54
CA ARG A 529 -19.38 -20.99 -10.38
C ARG A 529 -19.64 -19.55 -10.78
N VAL A 530 -20.87 -19.09 -10.56
CA VAL A 530 -21.26 -17.67 -10.68
C VAL A 530 -21.51 -17.11 -9.29
N GLN A 531 -20.77 -16.08 -8.89
CA GLN A 531 -20.98 -15.40 -7.61
C GLN A 531 -21.40 -13.96 -7.83
N ARG A 532 -22.39 -13.54 -7.06
CA ARG A 532 -22.84 -12.16 -6.92
C ARG A 532 -22.58 -11.71 -5.50
N LEU A 533 -21.60 -10.83 -5.32
CA LEU A 533 -21.29 -10.23 -4.03
C LEU A 533 -22.08 -8.93 -3.84
N SER A 534 -22.65 -8.75 -2.65
CA SER A 534 -23.38 -7.53 -2.28
C SER A 534 -23.23 -7.22 -0.79
N HIS A 535 -23.62 -6.02 -0.36
CA HIS A 535 -23.63 -5.67 1.06
C HIS A 535 -24.60 -6.54 1.89
N ARG A 536 -25.65 -7.14 1.28
CA ARG A 536 -26.66 -7.95 1.97
C ARG A 536 -26.24 -9.41 2.18
N GLY A 537 -25.24 -9.85 1.44
CA GLY A 537 -24.88 -11.26 1.37
C GLY A 537 -24.29 -11.65 0.03
N THR A 538 -24.00 -12.93 -0.09
CA THR A 538 -23.43 -13.51 -1.30
C THR A 538 -24.38 -14.55 -1.88
N LEU A 539 -24.68 -14.41 -3.17
CA LEU A 539 -25.34 -15.45 -3.97
C LEU A 539 -24.27 -16.20 -4.74
N SER A 540 -24.19 -17.51 -4.55
CA SER A 540 -23.33 -18.39 -5.35
C SER A 540 -24.22 -19.40 -6.08
N LEU A 541 -23.99 -19.57 -7.38
CA LEU A 541 -24.55 -20.63 -8.19
C LEU A 541 -23.39 -21.51 -8.66
N ASP A 542 -23.39 -22.76 -8.23
CA ASP A 542 -22.44 -23.79 -8.66
C ASP A 542 -23.16 -24.75 -9.59
N VAL A 543 -22.65 -24.92 -10.81
CA VAL A 543 -23.18 -25.86 -11.80
C VAL A 543 -22.06 -26.81 -12.18
N LYS A 544 -22.26 -28.11 -11.96
CA LYS A 544 -21.35 -29.16 -12.37
C LYS A 544 -22.03 -30.03 -13.42
N SER A 545 -21.44 -30.11 -14.60
CA SER A 545 -21.75 -31.15 -15.58
C SER A 545 -20.59 -32.13 -15.70
N ALA A 546 -20.91 -33.40 -15.88
CA ALA A 546 -19.92 -34.45 -16.12
C ALA A 546 -20.45 -35.44 -17.16
N PHE A 547 -19.56 -35.87 -18.03
CA PHE A 547 -19.81 -36.85 -19.09
C PHE A 547 -18.66 -37.85 -19.10
N GLY A 548 -18.93 -39.13 -19.33
CA GLY A 548 -17.88 -40.14 -19.34
C GLY A 548 -18.36 -41.52 -19.75
N GLN A 549 -17.47 -42.38 -20.25
CA GLN A 549 -17.82 -43.78 -20.53
C GLN A 549 -17.37 -44.69 -19.41
N ILE A 550 -18.14 -45.75 -19.20
CA ILE A 550 -17.92 -46.76 -18.18
C ILE A 550 -17.37 -48.02 -18.86
N ARG A 551 -16.31 -48.59 -18.27
CA ARG A 551 -15.89 -49.96 -18.52
C ARG A 551 -16.42 -50.86 -17.40
N ASP A 552 -17.22 -51.85 -17.78
CA ASP A 552 -17.69 -52.91 -16.88
C ASP A 552 -16.51 -53.83 -16.54
N GLU A 553 -16.26 -54.08 -15.25
CA GLU A 553 -15.20 -55.01 -14.82
C GLU A 553 -15.55 -56.49 -15.11
N GLY A 554 -16.77 -56.79 -15.58
CA GLY A 554 -17.26 -58.12 -15.94
C GLY A 554 -17.45 -58.44 -17.43
N GLY A 555 -17.10 -57.54 -18.37
CA GLY A 555 -17.30 -57.77 -19.81
C GLY A 555 -16.29 -57.06 -20.74
N ASP A 556 -16.17 -57.55 -21.99
CA ASP A 556 -15.15 -57.10 -22.97
C ASP A 556 -15.46 -55.76 -23.68
N GLY A 557 -16.44 -54.96 -23.21
CA GLY A 557 -16.93 -53.77 -23.91
C GLY A 557 -17.12 -52.52 -23.04
N PHE A 558 -16.99 -51.34 -23.66
CA PHE A 558 -17.42 -50.07 -23.08
C PHE A 558 -18.94 -49.90 -23.24
N ARG A 559 -19.62 -49.39 -22.21
CA ARG A 559 -21.03 -48.98 -22.28
C ARG A 559 -21.15 -47.46 -22.50
N GLU A 560 -22.24 -47.01 -23.13
CA GLU A 560 -22.54 -45.58 -23.30
C GLU A 560 -22.80 -44.85 -21.97
N ALA A 561 -22.67 -43.52 -22.04
CA ALA A 561 -22.13 -42.63 -21.02
C ALA A 561 -22.91 -42.48 -19.69
N THR A 562 -22.19 -42.09 -18.63
CA THR A 562 -22.77 -41.41 -17.47
C THR A 562 -22.80 -39.91 -17.68
N ASP A 563 -24.01 -39.36 -17.79
CA ASP A 563 -24.23 -37.93 -17.76
C ASP A 563 -24.68 -37.54 -16.36
N ARG A 564 -24.06 -36.50 -15.80
CA ARG A 564 -24.44 -35.94 -14.51
C ARG A 564 -24.57 -34.44 -14.62
N LEU A 565 -25.64 -33.92 -14.02
CA LEU A 565 -25.85 -32.49 -13.86
C LEU A 565 -26.22 -32.21 -12.40
N ASP A 566 -25.39 -31.43 -11.74
CA ASP A 566 -25.65 -30.88 -10.41
C ASP A 566 -25.71 -29.35 -10.52
N ALA A 567 -26.72 -28.75 -9.91
CA ALA A 567 -26.81 -27.32 -9.74
C ALA A 567 -27.15 -27.00 -8.27
N GLU A 568 -26.38 -26.13 -7.64
CA GLU A 568 -26.61 -25.64 -6.30
C GLU A 568 -26.55 -24.11 -6.27
N GLY A 569 -27.67 -23.49 -5.88
CA GLY A 569 -27.74 -22.08 -5.55
C GLY A 569 -27.71 -21.89 -4.05
N VAL A 570 -26.76 -21.11 -3.52
CA VAL A 570 -26.67 -20.75 -2.10
C VAL A 570 -26.69 -19.24 -1.97
N TYR A 571 -27.61 -18.74 -1.14
CA TYR A 571 -27.62 -17.37 -0.68
C TYR A 571 -27.26 -17.32 0.80
N ALA A 572 -26.18 -16.64 1.16
CA ALA A 572 -25.74 -16.43 2.53
C ALA A 572 -25.80 -14.94 2.88
N TRP A 573 -26.44 -14.59 3.99
CA TRP A 573 -26.56 -13.19 4.41
C TRP A 573 -25.29 -12.68 5.09
N ARG A 574 -24.95 -11.41 4.87
CA ARG A 574 -23.80 -10.76 5.51
C ARG A 574 -24.16 -10.37 6.95
N ARG A 575 -23.44 -10.93 7.93
CA ARG A 575 -23.41 -10.41 9.31
C ARG A 575 -21.98 -10.09 9.70
N THR A 576 -21.80 -8.96 10.37
CA THR A 576 -20.50 -8.47 10.85
C THR A 576 -19.96 -9.28 12.03
N ALA A 577 -20.80 -10.04 12.73
CA ALA A 577 -20.41 -10.96 13.80
C ALA A 577 -21.39 -12.13 13.95
N GLY A 578 -20.86 -13.33 14.21
CA GLY A 578 -21.63 -14.54 14.50
C GLY A 578 -22.00 -15.40 13.29
N PRO A 579 -22.85 -16.44 13.47
CA PRO A 579 -23.30 -17.31 12.38
C PRO A 579 -24.11 -16.53 11.33
N ALA A 580 -23.81 -16.75 10.06
CA ALA A 580 -24.53 -16.19 8.93
C ALA A 580 -25.68 -17.13 8.54
N PRO A 581 -26.94 -16.64 8.41
CA PRO A 581 -27.98 -17.49 7.86
C PRO A 581 -27.68 -17.84 6.41
N PHE A 582 -28.24 -18.94 5.92
CA PHE A 582 -28.18 -19.34 4.52
C PHE A 582 -29.49 -19.97 4.06
N VAL A 583 -29.76 -19.87 2.76
CA VAL A 583 -30.75 -20.67 2.03
C VAL A 583 -30.06 -21.29 0.84
N SER A 584 -30.28 -22.58 0.65
CA SER A 584 -29.75 -23.33 -0.48
C SER A 584 -30.87 -24.07 -1.21
N LEU A 585 -30.81 -24.07 -2.53
CA LEU A 585 -31.62 -24.91 -3.40
C LEU A 585 -30.68 -25.68 -4.31
N SER A 586 -30.83 -26.99 -4.39
CA SER A 586 -30.05 -27.81 -5.31
C SER A 586 -30.91 -28.81 -6.06
N ALA A 587 -30.47 -29.10 -7.28
CA ALA A 587 -31.02 -30.12 -8.17
C ALA A 587 -29.87 -30.99 -8.64
N ASN A 588 -30.02 -32.31 -8.53
CA ASN A 588 -28.99 -33.26 -8.97
C ASN A 588 -29.64 -34.39 -9.77
N SER A 589 -29.00 -34.80 -10.86
CA SER A 589 -29.43 -35.92 -11.70
C SER A 589 -28.22 -36.70 -12.21
N VAL A 590 -28.34 -38.03 -12.25
CA VAL A 590 -27.31 -38.98 -12.73
C VAL A 590 -27.96 -39.97 -13.68
N TRP A 591 -27.38 -40.13 -14.86
CA TRP A 591 -27.82 -41.07 -15.89
C TRP A 591 -26.78 -42.20 -16.05
N THR A 592 -27.24 -43.44 -16.13
CA THR A 592 -26.40 -44.63 -16.39
C THR A 592 -27.16 -45.56 -17.35
N GLY A 593 -26.69 -45.74 -18.60
CA GLY A 593 -27.05 -46.91 -19.43
C GLY A 593 -27.67 -46.65 -20.83
N PRO A 594 -27.71 -47.70 -21.70
CA PRO A 594 -28.04 -47.62 -23.13
C PRO A 594 -29.55 -47.72 -23.51
N THR A 595 -30.46 -47.87 -22.55
CA THR A 595 -31.92 -47.96 -22.78
C THR A 595 -32.64 -46.90 -21.97
N ASP A 596 -33.72 -46.30 -22.49
CA ASP A 596 -34.60 -45.29 -21.87
C ASP A 596 -34.95 -45.59 -20.40
N GLY A 597 -34.02 -45.27 -19.49
CA GLY A 597 -34.19 -45.34 -18.06
C GLY A 597 -34.69 -44.00 -17.53
N ASP A 598 -35.51 -44.04 -16.48
CA ASP A 598 -35.94 -42.85 -15.74
C ASP A 598 -34.74 -41.95 -15.47
N ARG A 599 -34.88 -40.65 -15.72
CA ARG A 599 -33.89 -39.63 -15.38
C ARG A 599 -34.14 -39.19 -13.93
N PRO A 600 -33.47 -39.79 -12.92
CA PRO A 600 -33.82 -39.49 -11.54
C PRO A 600 -33.40 -38.07 -11.20
N LEU A 601 -34.39 -37.20 -10.98
CA LEU A 601 -34.17 -35.84 -10.53
C LEU A 601 -34.38 -35.77 -9.03
N ARG A 602 -33.41 -35.21 -8.31
CA ARG A 602 -33.51 -34.96 -6.87
C ARG A 602 -33.44 -33.47 -6.58
N TRP A 603 -34.47 -32.98 -5.90
CA TRP A 603 -34.51 -31.61 -5.37
C TRP A 603 -34.15 -31.62 -3.90
N ARG A 604 -33.33 -30.65 -3.49
CA ARG A 604 -33.07 -30.37 -2.08
C ARG A 604 -33.20 -28.89 -1.82
N ALA A 605 -33.91 -28.53 -0.77
CA ALA A 605 -33.93 -27.18 -0.24
C ALA A 605 -33.46 -27.24 1.21
N ALA A 606 -32.63 -26.31 1.63
CA ALA A 606 -32.24 -26.19 3.03
C ALA A 606 -32.12 -24.74 3.45
N SER A 607 -32.38 -24.48 4.72
CA SER A 607 -32.13 -23.19 5.34
C SER A 607 -31.54 -23.41 6.73
N GLY A 608 -30.64 -22.51 7.14
CA GLY A 608 -29.90 -22.73 8.37
C GLY A 608 -28.88 -21.66 8.68
N LEU A 609 -27.90 -22.02 9.50
CA LEU A 609 -26.80 -21.18 9.93
C LEU A 609 -25.47 -21.76 9.46
N HIS A 610 -24.59 -20.89 8.98
CA HIS A 610 -23.23 -21.17 8.57
C HIS A 610 -22.25 -20.40 9.44
N ARG A 611 -21.20 -21.06 9.93
CA ARG A 611 -20.17 -20.44 10.76
C ARG A 611 -18.78 -20.88 10.33
N ALA A 612 -17.93 -19.91 9.99
CA ALA A 612 -16.49 -20.13 9.85
C ALA A 612 -15.84 -20.24 11.25
N MET A 613 -14.93 -21.20 11.41
CA MET A 613 -14.25 -21.51 12.68
C MET A 613 -12.76 -21.18 12.67
N GLY A 614 -12.25 -20.60 11.57
CA GLY A 614 -10.83 -20.29 11.39
C GLY A 614 -10.03 -21.50 10.89
N GLY A 615 -8.81 -21.24 10.41
CA GLY A 615 -7.94 -22.29 9.87
C GLY A 615 -8.49 -23.02 8.63
N GLY A 616 -9.48 -22.42 7.95
CA GLY A 616 -10.18 -23.03 6.82
C GLY A 616 -11.35 -23.94 7.20
N ALA A 617 -11.67 -24.07 8.48
CA ALA A 617 -12.81 -24.86 8.93
C ALA A 617 -14.10 -24.03 8.94
N ALA A 618 -15.22 -24.66 8.57
CA ALA A 618 -16.56 -24.11 8.66
C ALA A 618 -17.58 -25.19 9.00
N VAL A 619 -18.76 -24.79 9.49
CA VAL A 619 -19.88 -25.70 9.78
C VAL A 619 -21.17 -25.07 9.30
N ARG A 620 -22.00 -25.85 8.59
CA ARG A 620 -23.40 -25.54 8.31
C ARG A 620 -24.32 -26.44 9.12
N LEU A 621 -25.35 -25.87 9.71
CA LEU A 621 -26.44 -26.58 10.37
C LEU A 621 -27.75 -26.03 9.83
N GLY A 622 -28.64 -26.90 9.35
CA GLY A 622 -29.90 -26.45 8.75
C GLY A 622 -31.01 -27.47 8.83
N LEU A 623 -32.22 -27.00 8.50
CA LEU A 623 -33.38 -27.84 8.22
C LEU A 623 -33.45 -28.05 6.72
N GLY A 624 -33.51 -29.31 6.30
CA GLY A 624 -33.50 -29.74 4.92
C GLY A 624 -34.81 -30.40 4.50
N TRP A 625 -35.19 -30.18 3.26
CA TRP A 625 -36.23 -30.90 2.53
C TRP A 625 -35.60 -31.55 1.31
N GLU A 626 -35.90 -32.82 1.07
CA GLU A 626 -35.46 -33.60 -0.08
C GLU A 626 -36.68 -34.22 -0.78
N HIS A 627 -36.70 -34.15 -2.11
CA HIS A 627 -37.66 -34.88 -2.93
C HIS A 627 -36.93 -35.64 -4.03
N ASP A 628 -37.08 -36.97 -3.98
CA ASP A 628 -36.65 -37.87 -5.05
C ASP A 628 -37.84 -38.06 -6.00
N VAL A 629 -37.73 -37.52 -7.21
CA VAL A 629 -38.83 -37.49 -8.18
C VAL A 629 -39.10 -38.88 -8.75
N ALA A 630 -38.05 -39.65 -9.04
CA ALA A 630 -38.19 -40.99 -9.61
C ALA A 630 -38.84 -41.97 -8.62
N ALA A 631 -38.49 -41.87 -7.33
CA ALA A 631 -39.10 -42.69 -6.29
C ALA A 631 -40.41 -42.08 -5.72
N ASN A 632 -40.76 -40.86 -6.10
CA ASN A 632 -41.81 -40.04 -5.50
C ASN A 632 -41.76 -40.01 -3.96
N ARG A 633 -40.57 -39.79 -3.39
CA ARG A 633 -40.35 -39.78 -1.93
C ARG A 633 -40.02 -38.39 -1.43
N ARG A 634 -40.50 -38.05 -0.23
CA ARG A 634 -40.26 -36.76 0.41
C ARG A 634 -39.66 -36.95 1.80
N GLN A 635 -38.58 -36.24 2.06
CA GLN A 635 -37.94 -36.22 3.36
C GLN A 635 -37.79 -34.81 3.91
N ILE A 636 -38.10 -34.66 5.20
CA ILE A 636 -37.74 -33.48 5.98
C ILE A 636 -36.79 -33.95 7.07
N GLY A 637 -35.72 -33.19 7.30
CA GLY A 637 -34.67 -33.59 8.22
C GLY A 637 -33.75 -32.47 8.65
N VAL A 638 -32.77 -32.84 9.48
CA VAL A 638 -31.68 -31.95 9.90
C VAL A 638 -30.44 -32.25 9.06
N GLU A 639 -29.79 -31.19 8.60
CA GLU A 639 -28.52 -31.25 7.87
C GLU A 639 -27.38 -30.67 8.72
N LEU A 640 -26.28 -31.40 8.81
CA LEU A 640 -25.03 -30.95 9.40
C LEU A 640 -23.89 -31.15 8.39
N SER A 641 -23.18 -30.08 8.08
CA SER A 641 -22.10 -30.09 7.08
C SER A 641 -20.85 -29.38 7.61
N PRO A 642 -19.95 -30.06 8.35
CA PRO A 642 -18.58 -29.61 8.56
C PRO A 642 -17.77 -29.58 7.26
N GLU A 643 -17.01 -28.52 7.10
CA GLU A 643 -16.16 -28.24 5.95
C GLU A 643 -14.76 -27.85 6.42
N LEU A 644 -13.74 -28.32 5.71
CA LEU A 644 -12.35 -27.99 5.91
C LEU A 644 -11.74 -27.66 4.56
N ASP A 645 -11.03 -26.54 4.51
CA ASP A 645 -10.28 -26.13 3.33
C ASP A 645 -8.93 -25.55 3.75
N ARG A 646 -7.88 -26.33 3.54
CA ARG A 646 -6.56 -26.03 4.08
C ARG A 646 -5.50 -26.06 2.98
N ARG A 647 -4.72 -25.00 2.91
CA ARG A 647 -3.49 -24.97 2.11
C ARG A 647 -2.32 -25.57 2.91
N LEU A 648 -1.55 -26.42 2.25
CA LEU A 648 -0.34 -27.04 2.77
C LEU A 648 0.88 -26.14 2.47
N PRO A 649 1.98 -26.25 3.24
CA PRO A 649 3.17 -25.41 3.07
C PRO A 649 3.79 -25.44 1.67
N ASN A 650 3.65 -26.58 0.97
CA ASN A 650 4.14 -26.78 -0.39
C ASN A 650 3.25 -26.17 -1.49
N GLY A 651 2.23 -25.39 -1.11
CA GLY A 651 1.31 -24.75 -2.04
C GLY A 651 0.12 -25.62 -2.46
N SER A 652 0.11 -26.91 -2.13
CA SER A 652 -1.01 -27.84 -2.36
C SER A 652 -2.20 -27.52 -1.46
N ARG A 653 -3.38 -28.04 -1.78
CA ARG A 653 -4.63 -27.78 -1.05
C ARG A 653 -5.34 -29.08 -0.70
N LEU A 654 -5.91 -29.12 0.50
CA LEU A 654 -6.77 -30.18 0.99
C LEU A 654 -8.16 -29.58 1.26
N THR A 655 -9.17 -30.04 0.53
CA THR A 655 -10.57 -29.76 0.85
C THR A 655 -11.23 -31.03 1.37
N SER A 656 -12.05 -30.91 2.41
CA SER A 656 -12.82 -32.02 2.96
C SER A 656 -14.16 -31.51 3.45
N SER A 657 -15.25 -32.18 3.11
CA SER A 657 -16.58 -31.88 3.61
C SER A 657 -17.31 -33.17 3.98
N ALA A 658 -17.99 -33.18 5.12
CA ALA A 658 -18.86 -34.30 5.50
C ALA A 658 -20.28 -33.76 5.68
N LYS A 659 -21.22 -34.20 4.85
CA LYS A 659 -22.63 -33.82 4.90
C LYS A 659 -23.44 -34.97 5.49
N ALA A 660 -24.03 -34.75 6.65
CA ALA A 660 -24.93 -35.67 7.30
C ALA A 660 -26.37 -35.15 7.18
N PHE A 661 -27.30 -36.03 6.79
CA PHE A 661 -28.72 -35.73 6.76
C PHE A 661 -29.49 -36.83 7.49
N ALA A 662 -30.37 -36.43 8.40
CA ALA A 662 -31.26 -37.32 9.15
C ALA A 662 -32.72 -36.92 8.90
N GLY A 663 -33.42 -37.73 8.08
CA GLY A 663 -34.82 -37.54 7.70
C GLY A 663 -35.81 -38.27 8.62
N VAL A 664 -37.00 -37.69 8.82
CA VAL A 664 -37.98 -38.19 9.81
C VAL A 664 -39.40 -38.44 9.30
N THR A 665 -39.67 -38.26 8.00
CA THR A 665 -41.02 -38.37 7.41
C THR A 665 -41.29 -39.74 6.78
N ASP A 666 -41.55 -39.82 5.46
CA ASP A 666 -42.02 -41.00 4.71
C ASP A 666 -41.28 -42.30 5.06
N ARG A 667 -39.97 -42.21 5.32
CA ARG A 667 -39.10 -43.25 5.89
C ARG A 667 -38.00 -42.58 6.71
N ARG A 668 -37.62 -43.13 7.88
CA ARG A 668 -36.44 -42.62 8.59
C ARG A 668 -35.21 -43.04 7.80
N ALA A 669 -34.50 -42.07 7.24
CA ALA A 669 -33.26 -42.31 6.54
C ALA A 669 -32.14 -41.47 7.11
N ILE A 670 -30.96 -42.07 7.19
CA ILE A 670 -29.72 -41.40 7.56
C ILE A 670 -28.79 -41.52 6.36
N SER A 671 -28.25 -40.38 5.93
CA SER A 671 -27.19 -40.38 4.93
C SER A 671 -25.99 -39.60 5.42
N LEU A 672 -24.81 -40.11 5.11
CA LEU A 672 -23.54 -39.47 5.36
C LEU A 672 -22.75 -39.47 4.04
N GLN A 673 -22.39 -38.28 3.57
CA GLN A 673 -21.52 -38.10 2.42
C GLN A 673 -20.23 -37.44 2.89
N HIS A 674 -19.08 -38.09 2.69
CA HIS A 674 -17.77 -37.52 2.95
C HIS A 674 -17.01 -37.35 1.63
N TYR A 675 -16.64 -36.11 1.33
CA TYR A 675 -15.85 -35.75 0.16
C TYR A 675 -14.50 -35.21 0.63
N THR A 676 -13.40 -35.70 0.08
CA THR A 676 -12.05 -35.21 0.32
C THR A 676 -11.34 -35.03 -1.01
N ALA A 677 -10.66 -33.91 -1.22
CA ALA A 677 -9.88 -33.65 -2.41
C ALA A 677 -8.50 -33.07 -2.07
N PHE A 678 -7.47 -33.67 -2.64
CA PHE A 678 -6.10 -33.18 -2.62
C PHE A 678 -5.77 -32.58 -3.98
N ILE A 679 -5.40 -31.30 -3.99
CA ILE A 679 -5.10 -30.54 -5.20
C ILE A 679 -3.64 -30.13 -5.17
N PHE A 680 -2.87 -30.61 -6.12
CA PHE A 680 -1.46 -30.31 -6.31
C PHE A 680 -1.32 -29.21 -7.37
N ALA A 681 -0.73 -28.09 -6.96
CA ALA A 681 -0.45 -26.98 -7.87
C ALA A 681 0.66 -27.38 -8.85
N LEU A 682 0.40 -27.24 -10.16
CA LEU A 682 1.42 -27.42 -11.21
C LEU A 682 1.86 -26.04 -11.70
N LYS A 683 1.73 -25.76 -13.00
CA LYS A 683 2.17 -24.50 -13.64
C LYS A 683 0.97 -23.73 -14.19
N GLY A 684 0.91 -22.43 -13.88
CA GLY A 684 -0.19 -21.57 -14.31
C GLY A 684 -1.53 -22.05 -13.74
N ASN A 685 -2.54 -22.20 -14.61
CA ASN A 685 -3.89 -22.62 -14.22
C ASN A 685 -4.10 -24.14 -14.23
N LEU A 686 -3.01 -24.91 -14.39
CA LEU A 686 -3.03 -26.37 -14.42
C LEU A 686 -2.77 -26.94 -13.01
N ASN A 687 -3.59 -27.91 -12.58
CA ASN A 687 -3.44 -28.62 -11.31
C ASN A 687 -3.65 -30.13 -11.51
N ALA A 688 -3.05 -30.95 -10.66
CA ALA A 688 -3.42 -32.36 -10.51
C ALA A 688 -4.32 -32.52 -9.28
N SER A 689 -5.30 -33.44 -9.31
CA SER A 689 -6.17 -33.71 -8.18
C SER A 689 -6.37 -35.20 -7.91
N VAL A 690 -6.51 -35.53 -6.64
CA VAL A 690 -6.97 -36.83 -6.14
C VAL A 690 -8.17 -36.57 -5.25
N ASP A 691 -9.35 -36.99 -5.71
CA ASP A 691 -10.62 -36.79 -5.04
C ASP A 691 -11.16 -38.15 -4.57
N TYR A 692 -11.61 -38.22 -3.33
CA TYR A 692 -12.24 -39.39 -2.73
C TYR A 692 -13.61 -38.98 -2.18
N ASN A 693 -14.65 -39.68 -2.61
CA ASN A 693 -16.02 -39.46 -2.18
C ASN A 693 -16.58 -40.77 -1.63
N TYR A 694 -17.12 -40.74 -0.42
CA TYR A 694 -17.71 -41.88 0.24
C TYR A 694 -19.11 -41.53 0.72
N PHE A 695 -20.08 -42.36 0.35
CA PHE A 695 -21.48 -42.16 0.68
C PHE A 695 -22.02 -43.40 1.39
N ILE A 696 -22.68 -43.18 2.52
CA ILE A 696 -23.43 -44.20 3.26
C ILE A 696 -24.89 -43.77 3.33
N HIS A 697 -25.79 -44.71 3.11
CA HIS A 697 -27.22 -44.53 3.27
C HIS A 697 -27.84 -45.68 4.04
N TRP A 698 -28.64 -45.34 5.04
CA TRP A 698 -29.44 -46.28 5.82
C TRP A 698 -30.91 -45.87 5.75
N ASP A 699 -31.78 -46.84 5.47
CA ASP A 699 -33.24 -46.66 5.43
C ASP A 699 -33.87 -47.71 6.37
N THR A 700 -34.62 -47.23 7.37
CA THR A 700 -35.32 -48.09 8.35
C THR A 700 -36.30 -49.07 7.73
N ALA A 701 -36.82 -48.83 6.53
CA ALA A 701 -37.81 -49.72 5.92
C ALA A 701 -37.22 -51.05 5.41
N ILE A 702 -35.92 -51.09 5.15
CA ILE A 702 -35.21 -52.26 4.60
C ILE A 702 -34.07 -52.72 5.50
N GLU A 703 -33.88 -52.08 6.66
CA GLU A 703 -32.92 -52.41 7.72
C GLU A 703 -31.49 -52.74 7.23
N ARG A 704 -31.06 -52.08 6.16
CA ARG A 704 -29.76 -52.31 5.52
C ARG A 704 -28.99 -51.02 5.31
N VAL A 705 -27.69 -51.17 5.05
CA VAL A 705 -26.77 -50.07 4.78
C VAL A 705 -26.25 -50.22 3.36
N ALA A 706 -26.46 -49.18 2.56
CA ALA A 706 -25.89 -49.07 1.22
C ALA A 706 -24.68 -48.13 1.28
N SER A 707 -23.59 -48.51 0.63
CA SER A 707 -22.38 -47.68 0.58
C SER A 707 -21.80 -47.60 -0.82
N ARG A 708 -21.33 -46.42 -1.18
CA ARG A 708 -20.63 -46.14 -2.43
C ARG A 708 -19.34 -45.40 -2.14
N SER A 709 -18.23 -45.84 -2.73
CA SER A 709 -16.96 -45.12 -2.73
C SER A 709 -16.55 -44.78 -4.16
N GLU A 710 -16.04 -43.58 -4.37
CA GLU A 710 -15.54 -43.12 -5.66
C GLU A 710 -14.17 -42.49 -5.44
N LEU A 711 -13.16 -43.00 -6.14
CA LEU A 711 -11.81 -42.43 -6.20
C LEU A 711 -11.58 -41.86 -7.60
N GLN A 712 -11.27 -40.58 -7.69
CA GLN A 712 -11.03 -39.87 -8.94
C GLN A 712 -9.62 -39.26 -8.94
N MET A 713 -8.88 -39.47 -10.02
CA MET A 713 -7.53 -38.90 -10.22
C MET A 713 -7.48 -38.19 -11.56
N GLY A 714 -7.11 -36.91 -11.58
CA GLY A 714 -7.20 -36.13 -12.83
C GLY A 714 -6.39 -34.86 -12.90
N LEU A 715 -6.40 -34.28 -14.10
CA LEU A 715 -5.86 -32.97 -14.40
C LEU A 715 -6.99 -31.95 -14.48
N THR A 716 -6.74 -30.78 -13.91
CA THR A 716 -7.67 -29.67 -13.83
C THR A 716 -7.06 -28.46 -14.54
N TYR A 717 -7.82 -27.84 -15.43
CA TYR A 717 -7.50 -26.52 -15.98
C TYR A 717 -8.54 -25.48 -15.57
N LEU A 718 -8.08 -24.35 -15.04
CA LEU A 718 -8.92 -23.24 -14.60
C LEU A 718 -8.99 -22.13 -15.64
N LEU A 719 -10.20 -21.79 -16.08
CA LEU A 719 -10.50 -20.63 -16.92
C LEU A 719 -11.30 -19.64 -16.09
N GLU A 720 -10.70 -18.47 -15.82
CA GLU A 720 -11.39 -17.34 -15.20
C GLU A 720 -11.68 -16.29 -16.26
N SER A 721 -12.93 -15.83 -16.32
CA SER A 721 -13.29 -14.61 -17.05
C SER A 721 -14.17 -13.75 -16.14
N ARG A 722 -13.92 -12.44 -16.16
CA ARG A 722 -14.69 -11.47 -15.37
C ARG A 722 -15.19 -10.37 -16.29
N ARG A 723 -16.46 -9.99 -16.11
CA ARG A 723 -17.03 -8.75 -16.62
C ARG A 723 -17.50 -7.95 -15.42
N ALA A 724 -16.82 -6.86 -15.11
CA ALA A 724 -17.43 -5.78 -14.36
C ALA A 724 -18.56 -5.21 -15.23
N ARG A 725 -19.76 -5.04 -14.66
CA ARG A 725 -20.83 -4.26 -15.30
C ARG A 725 -21.22 -3.13 -14.39
#